data_AF-A0A969XMX1-F1
#
_entry.id   AF-A0A969XMX1-F1
#
_cell.length_a   1.000
_cell.length_b   1.000
_cell.length_c   1.000
_cell.angle_alpha   90.00
_cell.angle_beta   90.00
_cell.angle_gamma   90.00
#
_symmetry.space_group_name_H-M   'P 1'
#
loop_
_entity.id
_entity.type
_entity.pdbx_description
1 polymer ?
#
loop_
_entity_poly.entity_id
_entity_poly.type
_entity_poly.pdbx_seq_one_letter_code
_entity_poly.pdbx_strand_id
1 'polypeptide(L)'
;FVVPLRIVSALLPAQGEPAPARSSSPRRRAPTPNASPPREKESKGGKGCVSLPCGCGAFLALLAVVAGILFATGTLPELLDLLQEELGIGGDPPRSADTGYTSPSGGGASVVDWSGVDDPEDEDYGRRRTASGDTEPEYAEAVTSSAVTAISLSDGTRLDLPASSSPVPVRLSRQSNAIALEHPGLETSGSMRVLEFDPNTVDGSFIPVLTIPGRELGELDLATVNIARVGPRWVDGMLIDNDLTYLSATRTADGDIQVVDTTMAALAAAWGSLYEASAKAVPGLAAQYGDGHFNTVRYVPMSFQGHLEWYVHPRIVRMIPDPDAPGLRRPAVAAADKEILEQPVSNIVVLVHGHNEEEWDGSAPPSTDYPWDYAYKQEVWTALYRAFLETQADRADCTAFYEFIYPTFRPAYSPLESGVVEPLGTTLAKALRVGAKNDAYLIRRLREAKMDVNLYVGAHSMGGLVAREGLRSLDSDVAGWFRQLVTWGTPHHGSPLVTMGYLFRGAYVVNAGRLREAHWFPSWVSETDVSNLLGTRLFQWILDQGVQLDTPGTRDLRWDNYRSLRLDEIFSEDTKVLAMLDPANVFYDLRQGAFLYNGNLRQMNESDPYHGESKYTFIYGTTGKRLPDSSEQTAVGATLIPFLLKNPDRVAGDFVGHADGLSDGAVPVASMAGVGLGGATIHVGDVDHEEYYGAAYGRATAMATFTAWGIGEARCECPEVLIERPADSSVVEAGDALEIVAWYALDPALDPEPGRRIEGAEAFLEILGQGGAEYLGTLDVSARGELTGSFRMPDLGEGEHLLVVRANLKDGTHLESDGNWVGAGEWVIPIICPDGRPPGPDGCDYSWIPEGD
;
A
#
# COMPACT_ATOMS: atom_id res chain seq x y z
N PHE A 1 -37.80 -0.95 -11.08
CA PHE A 1 -39.21 -1.40 -11.15
C PHE A 1 -39.38 -2.66 -10.29
N VAL A 2 -40.62 -3.03 -9.91
CA VAL A 2 -40.89 -3.71 -8.62
C VAL A 2 -41.83 -4.94 -8.76
N VAL A 3 -41.30 -6.15 -8.43
CA VAL A 3 -42.01 -7.30 -7.74
C VAL A 3 -43.15 -8.00 -8.55
N PRO A 4 -43.68 -9.25 -8.25
CA PRO A 4 -43.40 -10.25 -7.18
C PRO A 4 -43.09 -11.73 -7.57
N LEU A 5 -42.66 -12.45 -6.52
CA LEU A 5 -42.64 -13.89 -6.18
C LEU A 5 -43.65 -14.87 -6.83
N ARG A 6 -43.26 -16.17 -6.88
CA ARG A 6 -43.87 -17.40 -6.23
C ARG A 6 -43.30 -18.71 -6.87
N ILE A 7 -43.20 -19.89 -6.24
CA ILE A 7 -43.60 -20.39 -4.89
C ILE A 7 -42.68 -21.55 -4.39
N VAL A 8 -42.76 -21.91 -3.10
CA VAL A 8 -41.98 -22.96 -2.37
C VAL A 8 -42.72 -24.32 -2.36
N SER A 9 -42.07 -25.50 -2.51
CA SER A 9 -41.62 -26.45 -1.45
C SER A 9 -41.09 -27.74 -2.14
N ALA A 10 -39.91 -28.31 -1.83
CA ALA A 10 -39.45 -29.04 -0.63
C ALA A 10 -39.64 -30.58 -0.68
N LEU A 11 -38.52 -31.33 -0.53
CA LEU A 11 -38.45 -32.66 0.13
C LEU A 11 -36.98 -33.11 0.32
N LEU A 12 -36.62 -33.36 1.58
CA LEU A 12 -35.41 -34.05 2.08
C LEU A 12 -35.86 -35.38 2.76
N PRO A 13 -35.01 -36.31 3.26
CA PRO A 13 -33.53 -36.30 3.39
C PRO A 13 -32.80 -37.61 2.98
N ALA A 14 -31.49 -37.67 3.31
CA ALA A 14 -30.73 -38.80 3.90
C ALA A 14 -29.90 -39.80 3.03
N GLN A 15 -28.57 -39.66 3.19
CA GLN A 15 -27.51 -40.67 3.45
C GLN A 15 -27.26 -41.87 2.49
N GLY A 16 -25.98 -42.11 2.15
CA GLY A 16 -25.50 -43.37 1.55
C GLY A 16 -24.07 -43.37 0.97
N GLU A 17 -23.07 -43.74 1.77
CA GLU A 17 -21.70 -44.15 1.35
C GLU A 17 -21.60 -45.71 1.27
N PRO A 18 -20.48 -46.34 0.80
CA PRO A 18 -19.47 -45.92 -0.18
C PRO A 18 -18.97 -47.04 -1.17
N ALA A 19 -18.55 -46.65 -2.40
CA ALA A 19 -17.52 -47.32 -3.26
C ALA A 19 -17.71 -48.84 -3.63
N PRO A 20 -16.76 -49.57 -4.28
CA PRO A 20 -15.59 -49.18 -5.11
C PRO A 20 -15.43 -49.94 -6.47
N ALA A 21 -14.37 -49.58 -7.23
CA ALA A 21 -13.43 -50.48 -7.96
C ALA A 21 -13.60 -50.95 -9.45
N ARG A 22 -12.46 -50.78 -10.18
CA ARG A 22 -11.78 -51.66 -11.18
C ARG A 22 -12.13 -51.69 -12.70
N SER A 23 -11.12 -51.24 -13.48
CA SER A 23 -10.57 -51.88 -14.70
C SER A 23 -11.41 -51.82 -16.02
N SER A 24 -10.91 -52.01 -17.25
CA SER A 24 -9.55 -52.35 -17.77
C SER A 24 -9.31 -51.79 -19.19
N SER A 25 -8.05 -51.66 -19.61
CA SER A 25 -7.60 -51.38 -21.00
C SER A 25 -7.28 -52.70 -21.76
N PRO A 26 -6.66 -52.76 -22.98
CA PRO A 26 -6.33 -51.77 -24.04
C PRO A 26 -6.55 -52.27 -25.52
N ARG A 27 -5.96 -51.58 -26.53
CA ARG A 27 -5.61 -52.05 -27.94
C ARG A 27 -6.72 -52.04 -29.02
N ARG A 28 -6.48 -51.91 -30.35
CA ARG A 28 -5.30 -51.51 -31.19
C ARG A 28 -5.68 -51.20 -32.67
N ARG A 29 -4.94 -50.25 -33.30
CA ARG A 29 -4.55 -50.13 -34.74
C ARG A 29 -5.60 -49.94 -35.87
N ALA A 30 -5.18 -49.16 -36.88
CA ALA A 30 -5.81 -48.94 -38.21
C ALA A 30 -5.28 -49.94 -39.29
N PRO A 31 -5.68 -49.90 -40.59
CA PRO A 31 -5.31 -48.82 -41.54
C PRO A 31 -6.37 -48.45 -42.65
N THR A 32 -5.96 -47.52 -43.54
CA THR A 32 -6.56 -46.99 -44.80
C THR A 32 -6.35 -47.96 -46.02
N PRO A 33 -6.63 -47.69 -47.35
CA PRO A 33 -6.81 -46.39 -48.07
C PRO A 33 -7.72 -46.34 -49.36
N ASN A 34 -7.64 -45.19 -50.10
CA ASN A 34 -7.93 -44.96 -51.55
C ASN A 34 -9.41 -44.95 -52.06
N ALA A 35 -9.83 -44.24 -53.14
CA ALA A 35 -9.23 -43.21 -54.03
C ALA A 35 -10.33 -42.38 -54.79
N SER A 36 -9.95 -41.44 -55.69
CA SER A 36 -10.79 -40.43 -56.40
C SER A 36 -10.80 -40.62 -57.95
N PRO A 37 -11.04 -39.60 -58.83
CA PRO A 37 -11.94 -38.42 -58.70
C PRO A 37 -13.18 -38.15 -59.64
N PRO A 38 -13.14 -37.95 -61.00
CA PRO A 38 -13.65 -36.68 -61.57
C PRO A 38 -14.65 -36.73 -62.76
N ARG A 39 -15.47 -35.66 -62.95
CA ARG A 39 -15.61 -34.89 -64.24
C ARG A 39 -16.48 -33.62 -64.18
N GLU A 40 -16.29 -32.71 -65.16
CA GLU A 40 -16.85 -31.35 -65.19
C GLU A 40 -18.04 -31.15 -66.16
N LYS A 41 -18.68 -29.96 -66.12
CA LYS A 41 -18.88 -29.13 -67.34
C LYS A 41 -19.16 -27.63 -67.11
N GLU A 42 -18.65 -26.85 -68.06
CA GLU A 42 -18.81 -25.41 -68.36
C GLU A 42 -20.27 -24.96 -68.67
N SER A 43 -20.68 -23.67 -68.70
CA SER A 43 -20.13 -22.32 -68.34
C SER A 43 -21.28 -21.26 -68.51
N LYS A 44 -21.20 -19.94 -68.79
CA LYS A 44 -20.15 -18.97 -69.23
C LYS A 44 -20.62 -17.49 -69.10
N GLY A 45 -19.71 -16.55 -68.83
CA GLY A 45 -19.83 -15.10 -69.14
C GLY A 45 -20.36 -14.15 -68.04
N GLY A 46 -19.82 -12.93 -67.82
CA GLY A 46 -18.48 -12.42 -68.18
C GLY A 46 -18.35 -10.91 -68.43
N LYS A 47 -17.64 -10.18 -67.54
CA LYS A 47 -16.77 -9.01 -67.86
C LYS A 47 -16.04 -8.45 -66.62
N GLY A 48 -14.71 -8.34 -66.71
CA GLY A 48 -13.87 -7.37 -65.97
C GLY A 48 -13.50 -7.67 -64.51
N CYS A 49 -12.19 -7.84 -64.25
CA CYS A 49 -11.49 -7.43 -63.01
C CYS A 49 -9.97 -7.35 -63.27
N VAL A 50 -9.25 -6.59 -62.44
CA VAL A 50 -7.78 -6.45 -62.44
C VAL A 50 -7.19 -7.34 -61.34
N SER A 51 -5.93 -7.76 -61.50
CA SER A 51 -5.24 -8.70 -60.61
C SER A 51 -4.93 -8.13 -59.21
N LEU A 52 -5.25 -8.90 -58.17
CA LEU A 52 -4.70 -8.77 -56.82
C LEU A 52 -4.24 -10.16 -56.30
N PRO A 53 -3.11 -10.25 -55.57
CA PRO A 53 -2.66 -11.49 -54.95
C PRO A 53 -3.42 -11.81 -53.65
N CYS A 54 -3.50 -13.09 -53.29
CA CYS A 54 -4.34 -13.55 -52.19
C CYS A 54 -3.66 -13.44 -50.81
N GLY A 55 -3.93 -12.35 -50.08
CA GLY A 55 -3.75 -12.26 -48.63
C GLY A 55 -5.08 -12.29 -47.85
N CYS A 56 -6.12 -11.65 -48.40
CA CYS A 56 -7.36 -11.36 -47.68
C CYS A 56 -8.24 -12.57 -47.29
N GLY A 57 -7.89 -13.81 -47.68
CA GLY A 57 -8.75 -14.98 -47.42
C GLY A 57 -8.98 -15.27 -45.94
N ALA A 58 -7.89 -15.33 -45.15
CA ALA A 58 -7.97 -15.55 -43.71
C ALA A 58 -8.46 -14.29 -42.97
N PHE A 59 -8.01 -13.10 -43.40
CA PHE A 59 -8.39 -11.83 -42.78
C PHE A 59 -9.88 -11.49 -42.99
N LEU A 60 -10.45 -11.79 -44.17
CA LEU A 60 -11.89 -11.65 -44.40
C LEU A 60 -12.71 -12.76 -43.75
N ALA A 61 -12.14 -13.94 -43.51
CA ALA A 61 -12.80 -14.97 -42.68
C ALA A 61 -12.84 -14.54 -41.21
N LEU A 62 -11.73 -14.01 -40.68
CA LEU A 62 -11.66 -13.43 -39.33
C LEU A 62 -12.62 -12.24 -39.19
N LEU A 63 -12.59 -11.29 -40.14
CA LEU A 63 -13.54 -10.18 -40.18
C LEU A 63 -14.99 -10.62 -40.40
N ALA A 64 -15.27 -11.74 -41.07
CA ALA A 64 -16.63 -12.26 -41.20
C ALA A 64 -17.12 -12.96 -39.91
N VAL A 65 -16.22 -13.57 -39.13
CA VAL A 65 -16.52 -14.10 -37.78
C VAL A 65 -16.71 -12.94 -36.80
N VAL A 66 -15.79 -11.96 -36.78
CA VAL A 66 -15.88 -10.76 -35.94
C VAL A 66 -17.09 -9.91 -36.32
N ALA A 67 -17.36 -9.66 -37.60
CA ALA A 67 -18.59 -8.98 -38.02
C ALA A 67 -19.84 -9.83 -37.72
N GLY A 68 -19.77 -11.15 -37.79
CA GLY A 68 -20.87 -12.05 -37.38
C GLY A 68 -21.20 -11.97 -35.89
N ILE A 69 -20.19 -11.73 -35.05
CA ILE A 69 -20.33 -11.45 -33.62
C ILE A 69 -20.87 -10.03 -33.41
N LEU A 70 -20.29 -9.02 -34.07
CA LEU A 70 -20.66 -7.61 -33.90
C LEU A 70 -22.04 -7.24 -34.49
N PHE A 71 -22.53 -7.96 -35.51
CA PHE A 71 -23.91 -7.79 -36.02
C PHE A 71 -24.98 -8.21 -34.99
N ALA A 72 -24.59 -8.93 -33.93
CA ALA A 72 -25.47 -9.29 -32.82
C ALA A 72 -25.39 -8.32 -31.63
N THR A 73 -24.39 -7.42 -31.56
CA THR A 73 -24.15 -6.51 -30.41
C THR A 73 -24.21 -5.02 -30.77
N GLY A 74 -23.92 -4.63 -32.02
CA GLY A 74 -24.15 -3.28 -32.54
C GLY A 74 -23.04 -2.24 -32.34
N THR A 75 -21.98 -2.56 -31.59
CA THR A 75 -20.89 -1.66 -31.16
C THR A 75 -19.74 -1.48 -32.17
N LEU A 76 -20.06 -1.50 -33.47
CA LEU A 76 -19.04 -1.53 -34.54
C LEU A 76 -18.15 -0.27 -34.68
N PRO A 77 -18.64 0.97 -34.49
CA PRO A 77 -17.81 2.17 -34.69
C PRO A 77 -16.74 2.34 -33.60
N GLU A 78 -17.15 2.26 -32.33
CA GLU A 78 -16.31 2.59 -31.17
C GLU A 78 -15.09 1.67 -31.05
N LEU A 79 -15.26 0.38 -31.37
CA LEU A 79 -14.17 -0.59 -31.40
C LEU A 79 -13.19 -0.35 -32.56
N LEU A 80 -13.63 0.26 -33.66
CA LEU A 80 -12.77 0.57 -34.80
C LEU A 80 -11.91 1.81 -34.54
N ASP A 81 -12.48 2.85 -33.93
CA ASP A 81 -11.71 4.05 -33.55
C ASP A 81 -10.65 3.68 -32.50
N LEU A 82 -11.02 2.92 -31.45
CA LEU A 82 -10.09 2.39 -30.44
C LEU A 82 -8.94 1.58 -31.08
N LEU A 83 -9.24 0.70 -32.05
CA LEU A 83 -8.23 -0.08 -32.75
C LEU A 83 -7.38 0.72 -33.75
N GLN A 84 -7.78 1.93 -34.14
CA GLN A 84 -6.91 2.82 -34.94
C GLN A 84 -5.98 3.65 -34.05
N GLU A 85 -6.44 4.03 -32.85
CA GLU A 85 -5.67 4.74 -31.83
C GLU A 85 -4.59 3.82 -31.23
N GLU A 86 -4.96 2.65 -30.69
CA GLU A 86 -4.07 1.61 -30.12
C GLU A 86 -3.04 1.01 -31.12
N LEU A 87 -3.28 1.13 -32.43
CA LEU A 87 -2.38 0.59 -33.46
C LEU A 87 -1.58 1.67 -34.20
N GLY A 88 -1.79 2.96 -33.89
CA GLY A 88 -1.00 4.08 -34.42
C GLY A 88 -1.02 4.25 -35.95
N ILE A 89 -2.01 3.68 -36.65
CA ILE A 89 -2.00 3.58 -38.13
C ILE A 89 -2.46 4.89 -38.78
N GLY A 90 -1.61 5.93 -38.71
CA GLY A 90 -1.79 7.17 -39.46
C GLY A 90 -1.17 8.45 -38.86
N GLY A 91 -0.62 8.40 -37.64
CA GLY A 91 0.01 9.54 -36.99
C GLY A 91 1.44 9.83 -37.45
N ASP A 92 1.88 11.08 -37.28
CA ASP A 92 3.32 11.43 -37.27
C ASP A 92 4.04 10.72 -36.09
N PRO A 93 5.36 10.48 -36.17
CA PRO A 93 6.09 9.73 -35.14
C PRO A 93 5.98 10.42 -33.77
N PRO A 94 5.80 9.65 -32.68
CA PRO A 94 5.61 10.22 -31.35
C PRO A 94 6.84 11.03 -30.94
N ARG A 95 6.59 12.24 -30.43
CA ARG A 95 7.51 12.83 -29.46
C ARG A 95 7.48 11.99 -28.18
N SER A 96 8.55 12.08 -27.40
CA SER A 96 8.66 11.53 -26.03
C SER A 96 7.30 11.47 -25.35
N ALA A 97 6.80 10.25 -25.12
CA ALA A 97 5.52 10.07 -24.45
C ALA A 97 5.65 10.59 -23.02
N ASP A 98 4.82 11.57 -22.66
CA ASP A 98 4.55 11.84 -21.25
C ASP A 98 3.95 10.54 -20.68
N THR A 99 4.64 9.93 -19.72
CA THR A 99 4.20 8.69 -19.07
C THR A 99 2.82 8.91 -18.47
N GLY A 100 1.85 8.09 -18.89
CA GLY A 100 0.42 8.31 -18.70
C GLY A 100 -0.12 8.15 -17.27
N TYR A 101 0.54 8.77 -16.28
CA TYR A 101 -0.07 9.06 -14.99
C TYR A 101 -1.21 10.08 -15.19
N THR A 102 -2.40 9.58 -15.49
CA THR A 102 -3.63 10.33 -15.30
C THR A 102 -3.91 10.42 -13.80
N SER A 103 -3.18 11.31 -13.10
CA SER A 103 -3.63 11.81 -11.80
C SER A 103 -5.09 12.26 -11.93
N PRO A 104 -5.96 12.04 -10.93
CA PRO A 104 -7.36 12.46 -11.01
C PRO A 104 -7.46 14.00 -11.00
N SER A 105 -7.37 14.61 -12.18
CA SER A 105 -7.38 16.07 -12.39
C SER A 105 -8.80 16.65 -12.17
N GLY A 106 -9.26 16.62 -10.93
CA GLY A 106 -10.65 16.91 -10.55
C GLY A 106 -10.84 17.89 -9.40
N GLY A 107 -9.77 18.28 -8.69
CA GLY A 107 -9.83 19.28 -7.62
C GLY A 107 -8.44 19.79 -7.26
N GLY A 108 -8.36 21.04 -6.80
CA GLY A 108 -7.17 21.50 -6.09
C GLY A 108 -7.19 20.86 -4.71
N ALA A 109 -6.45 19.76 -4.53
CA ALA A 109 -6.29 19.11 -3.24
C ALA A 109 -5.72 20.16 -2.26
N SER A 110 -6.48 20.46 -1.22
CA SER A 110 -6.02 21.34 -0.15
C SER A 110 -4.98 20.55 0.63
N VAL A 111 -3.71 20.96 0.54
CA VAL A 111 -2.54 20.24 1.09
C VAL A 111 -2.42 20.50 2.59
N VAL A 112 -2.31 19.44 3.40
CA VAL A 112 -1.94 19.51 4.81
C VAL A 112 -0.50 20.00 4.91
N ASP A 113 -0.32 21.14 5.58
CA ASP A 113 0.99 21.76 5.77
C ASP A 113 1.78 21.02 6.87
N TRP A 114 2.81 20.27 6.45
CA TRP A 114 3.74 19.59 7.35
C TRP A 114 5.00 20.42 7.68
N SER A 115 5.09 21.68 7.20
CA SER A 115 6.28 22.50 7.40
C SER A 115 6.52 22.83 8.88
N GLY A 116 7.76 22.69 9.34
CA GLY A 116 8.11 22.87 10.75
C GLY A 116 7.81 21.68 11.66
N VAL A 117 7.33 20.55 11.11
CA VAL A 117 7.29 19.24 11.80
C VAL A 117 8.66 18.52 11.71
N ASP A 118 9.63 19.11 11.00
CA ASP A 118 10.99 18.59 10.88
C ASP A 118 11.74 18.60 12.22
N ASP A 119 12.15 17.41 12.67
CA ASP A 119 13.02 17.26 13.84
C ASP A 119 14.51 17.19 13.42
N PRO A 120 15.36 18.16 13.79
CA PRO A 120 16.81 18.06 13.58
C PRO A 120 17.53 17.07 14.52
N GLU A 121 16.83 16.37 15.42
CA GLU A 121 17.38 15.32 16.29
C GLU A 121 17.21 13.90 15.71
N ASP A 122 16.20 13.64 14.88
CA ASP A 122 16.05 12.40 14.11
C ASP A 122 16.87 12.51 12.81
N GLU A 123 18.20 12.31 12.91
CA GLU A 123 19.10 12.39 11.76
C GLU A 123 18.71 11.42 10.62
N ASP A 124 18.51 11.98 9.42
CA ASP A 124 18.33 11.22 8.18
C ASP A 124 19.44 10.17 7.97
N TYR A 125 19.08 9.00 7.45
CA TYR A 125 19.96 7.84 7.39
C TYR A 125 21.17 8.08 6.47
N GLY A 126 22.33 8.25 7.10
CA GLY A 126 23.57 8.66 6.44
C GLY A 126 24.00 7.77 5.27
N ARG A 127 24.22 8.39 4.11
CA ARG A 127 24.65 7.72 2.87
C ARG A 127 26.04 7.08 3.03
N ARG A 128 26.15 5.81 2.64
CA ARG A 128 27.40 5.04 2.60
C ARG A 128 28.20 5.40 1.34
N ARG A 129 29.53 5.23 1.34
CA ARG A 129 30.33 5.58 0.16
C ARG A 129 30.27 4.50 -0.92
N THR A 130 29.91 4.90 -2.13
CA THR A 130 30.02 4.08 -3.34
C THR A 130 31.50 3.80 -3.67
N ALA A 131 31.76 2.74 -4.44
CA ALA A 131 33.08 2.53 -5.03
C ALA A 131 33.31 3.49 -6.22
N SER A 132 34.56 3.86 -6.49
CA SER A 132 34.87 4.72 -7.64
C SER A 132 34.50 4.05 -8.97
N GLY A 133 33.96 4.84 -9.89
CA GLY A 133 33.69 4.43 -11.26
C GLY A 133 34.95 4.25 -12.12
N ASP A 134 36.09 4.79 -11.70
CA ASP A 134 37.34 4.77 -12.45
C ASP A 134 37.99 3.38 -12.49
N THR A 135 38.30 2.90 -13.70
CA THR A 135 39.15 1.71 -13.90
C THR A 135 39.88 1.75 -15.24
N GLU A 136 41.08 1.18 -15.26
CA GLU A 136 41.73 0.73 -16.48
C GLU A 136 40.79 -0.24 -17.23
N PRO A 137 40.54 -0.04 -18.53
CA PRO A 137 39.69 -0.94 -19.31
C PRO A 137 40.33 -2.30 -19.58
N GLU A 138 39.55 -3.37 -19.46
CA GLU A 138 39.95 -4.72 -19.86
C GLU A 138 38.78 -5.44 -20.54
N TYR A 139 39.07 -6.47 -21.34
CA TYR A 139 38.05 -7.30 -21.97
C TYR A 139 38.50 -8.74 -22.15
N ALA A 140 37.53 -9.64 -22.27
CA ALA A 140 37.70 -11.05 -22.63
C ALA A 140 36.63 -11.45 -23.66
N GLU A 141 37.01 -12.32 -24.59
CA GLU A 141 36.19 -12.79 -25.71
C GLU A 141 35.98 -14.30 -25.63
N ALA A 142 34.78 -14.75 -26.00
CA ALA A 142 34.45 -16.17 -26.14
C ALA A 142 33.43 -16.39 -27.26
N VAL A 143 33.08 -17.66 -27.50
CA VAL A 143 31.95 -18.05 -28.33
C VAL A 143 31.18 -19.13 -27.56
N THR A 144 29.85 -19.03 -27.48
CA THR A 144 29.05 -20.04 -26.77
C THR A 144 29.13 -21.41 -27.45
N SER A 145 28.90 -22.46 -26.65
CA SER A 145 29.03 -23.86 -27.09
C SER A 145 27.86 -24.70 -26.59
N SER A 146 27.81 -25.99 -26.92
CA SER A 146 26.80 -26.93 -26.40
C SER A 146 26.97 -27.29 -24.91
N ALA A 147 27.69 -26.46 -24.15
CA ALA A 147 27.83 -26.49 -22.70
C ALA A 147 27.91 -25.04 -22.17
N VAL A 148 27.62 -24.85 -20.88
CA VAL A 148 27.74 -23.54 -20.20
C VAL A 148 29.13 -22.96 -20.43
N THR A 149 29.17 -21.72 -20.88
CA THR A 149 30.40 -21.05 -21.34
C THR A 149 30.71 -19.90 -20.40
N ALA A 150 31.79 -20.03 -19.60
CA ALA A 150 32.20 -19.04 -18.63
C ALA A 150 33.28 -18.11 -19.20
N ILE A 151 33.09 -16.80 -19.02
CA ILE A 151 34.08 -15.74 -19.29
C ILE A 151 34.49 -15.13 -17.94
N SER A 152 35.73 -14.69 -17.79
CA SER A 152 36.17 -13.98 -16.58
C SER A 152 37.20 -12.90 -16.88
N LEU A 153 37.18 -11.83 -16.08
CA LEU A 153 38.13 -10.71 -16.13
C LEU A 153 39.13 -10.80 -14.97
N SER A 154 40.23 -10.05 -15.05
CA SER A 154 41.32 -10.11 -14.05
C SER A 154 40.91 -9.62 -12.66
N ASP A 155 39.80 -8.89 -12.59
CA ASP A 155 39.25 -8.29 -11.38
C ASP A 155 38.37 -9.26 -10.57
N GLY A 156 37.98 -10.40 -11.14
CA GLY A 156 37.07 -11.39 -10.55
C GLY A 156 35.66 -11.39 -11.15
N THR A 157 35.31 -10.45 -12.03
CA THR A 157 34.04 -10.48 -12.77
C THR A 157 33.94 -11.77 -13.57
N ARG A 158 32.80 -12.45 -13.49
CA ARG A 158 32.49 -13.66 -14.25
C ARG A 158 31.16 -13.51 -14.97
N LEU A 159 31.10 -13.97 -16.21
CA LEU A 159 29.86 -14.09 -16.98
C LEU A 159 29.68 -15.55 -17.37
N ASP A 160 28.63 -16.18 -16.86
CA ASP A 160 28.22 -17.52 -17.29
C ASP A 160 27.13 -17.39 -18.35
N LEU A 161 27.35 -18.06 -19.48
CA LEU A 161 26.45 -18.06 -20.62
C LEU A 161 25.84 -19.45 -20.85
N PRO A 162 24.57 -19.50 -21.30
CA PRO A 162 23.83 -20.74 -21.52
C PRO A 162 24.51 -21.64 -22.56
N ALA A 163 24.24 -22.94 -22.45
CA ALA A 163 24.57 -23.91 -23.49
C ALA A 163 23.70 -23.65 -24.73
N SER A 164 24.33 -23.28 -25.85
CA SER A 164 23.64 -22.94 -27.10
C SER A 164 23.89 -23.99 -28.19
N SER A 165 22.91 -24.16 -29.07
CA SER A 165 23.08 -24.91 -30.32
C SER A 165 23.64 -24.06 -31.48
N SER A 166 23.51 -22.73 -31.37
CA SER A 166 24.04 -21.71 -32.28
C SER A 166 25.21 -20.97 -31.63
N PRO A 167 26.44 -20.99 -32.18
CA PRO A 167 27.57 -20.30 -31.57
C PRO A 167 27.40 -18.77 -31.58
N VAL A 168 27.23 -18.17 -30.40
CA VAL A 168 27.11 -16.71 -30.20
C VAL A 168 28.49 -16.13 -29.91
N PRO A 169 29.05 -15.25 -30.75
CA PRO A 169 30.27 -14.52 -30.42
C PRO A 169 29.96 -13.46 -29.35
N VAL A 170 30.79 -13.42 -28.31
CA VAL A 170 30.55 -12.60 -27.11
C VAL A 170 31.84 -11.96 -26.62
N ARG A 171 31.75 -10.71 -26.20
CA ARG A 171 32.81 -10.01 -25.46
C ARG A 171 32.24 -9.45 -24.16
N LEU A 172 32.91 -9.75 -23.05
CA LEU A 172 32.72 -9.09 -21.77
C LEU A 172 33.85 -8.07 -21.57
N SER A 173 33.51 -6.83 -21.24
CA SER A 173 34.47 -5.78 -20.89
C SER A 173 34.18 -5.19 -19.50
N ARG A 174 35.22 -4.70 -18.83
CA ARG A 174 35.12 -3.79 -17.68
C ARG A 174 35.68 -2.44 -18.10
N GLN A 175 34.93 -1.37 -17.84
CA GLN A 175 35.22 -0.02 -18.31
C GLN A 175 34.93 1.00 -17.20
N SER A 176 35.56 2.18 -17.28
CA SER A 176 35.21 3.28 -16.38
C SER A 176 33.73 3.65 -16.53
N ASN A 177 33.03 3.80 -15.42
CA ASN A 177 31.58 4.03 -15.41
C ASN A 177 31.24 5.42 -16.01
N ALA A 178 30.33 5.42 -16.98
CA ALA A 178 29.83 6.62 -17.65
C ALA A 178 28.28 6.66 -17.73
N ILE A 179 27.59 5.85 -16.90
CA ILE A 179 26.12 5.79 -16.87
C ILE A 179 25.59 6.91 -15.97
N ALA A 180 24.91 7.87 -16.58
CA ALA A 180 23.95 8.72 -15.87
C ALA A 180 22.65 7.93 -15.70
N LEU A 181 22.06 7.96 -14.49
CA LEU A 181 20.73 7.40 -14.25
C LEU A 181 19.62 8.43 -14.50
N GLU A 182 19.95 9.73 -14.54
CA GLU A 182 19.04 10.87 -14.75
C GLU A 182 17.89 11.03 -13.72
N HIS A 183 17.71 10.10 -12.78
CA HIS A 183 16.78 10.19 -11.64
C HIS A 183 17.43 10.77 -10.37
N PRO A 184 16.77 11.68 -9.64
CA PRO A 184 17.24 12.18 -8.34
C PRO A 184 17.41 11.06 -7.30
N GLY A 185 18.46 11.14 -6.48
CA GLY A 185 18.68 10.23 -5.35
C GLY A 185 19.17 8.81 -5.70
N LEU A 186 19.02 8.36 -6.95
CA LEU A 186 19.70 7.17 -7.44
C LEU A 186 21.16 7.49 -7.79
N GLU A 187 22.08 6.62 -7.38
CA GLU A 187 23.51 6.76 -7.68
C GLU A 187 24.12 5.44 -8.15
N THR A 188 25.17 5.51 -8.96
CA THR A 188 25.92 4.32 -9.41
C THR A 188 27.15 4.09 -8.54
N SER A 189 27.57 2.82 -8.41
CA SER A 189 28.73 2.41 -7.62
C SER A 189 29.63 1.48 -8.43
N GLY A 190 30.93 1.75 -8.38
CA GLY A 190 31.93 0.95 -9.07
C GLY A 190 31.97 1.17 -10.57
N SER A 191 32.83 0.39 -11.21
CA SER A 191 33.08 0.37 -12.64
C SER A 191 31.95 -0.35 -13.40
N MET A 192 31.69 0.04 -14.66
CA MET A 192 30.66 -0.62 -15.46
C MET A 192 31.17 -1.90 -16.13
N ARG A 193 30.27 -2.87 -16.35
CA ARG A 193 30.50 -4.03 -17.22
C ARG A 193 29.75 -3.84 -18.53
N VAL A 194 30.35 -4.27 -19.63
CA VAL A 194 29.78 -4.14 -20.97
C VAL A 194 29.80 -5.51 -21.63
N LEU A 195 28.63 -5.98 -22.07
CA LEU A 195 28.44 -7.21 -22.82
C LEU A 195 28.09 -6.86 -24.27
N GLU A 196 28.97 -7.25 -25.19
CA GLU A 196 28.79 -7.12 -26.63
C GLU A 196 28.50 -8.51 -27.22
N PHE A 197 27.42 -8.66 -27.99
CA PHE A 197 27.01 -9.94 -28.64
C PHE A 197 26.35 -9.71 -30.02
N ASP A 198 26.35 -10.71 -30.91
CA ASP A 198 25.62 -10.63 -32.18
C ASP A 198 24.12 -11.00 -31.99
N PRO A 199 23.18 -10.06 -32.12
CA PRO A 199 21.75 -10.31 -31.90
C PRO A 199 21.12 -11.27 -32.90
N ASN A 200 21.74 -11.52 -34.06
CA ASN A 200 21.25 -12.49 -35.04
C ASN A 200 21.62 -13.94 -34.69
N THR A 201 22.40 -14.16 -33.63
CA THR A 201 22.85 -15.50 -33.21
C THR A 201 22.21 -15.99 -31.90
N VAL A 202 21.54 -15.11 -31.16
CA VAL A 202 20.86 -15.43 -29.90
C VAL A 202 19.42 -15.88 -30.12
N ASP A 203 18.88 -16.65 -29.17
CA ASP A 203 17.48 -17.06 -29.11
C ASP A 203 16.90 -16.83 -27.71
N GLY A 204 15.63 -17.22 -27.49
CA GLY A 204 14.95 -17.07 -26.19
C GLY A 204 15.53 -17.89 -25.02
N SER A 205 16.60 -18.67 -25.24
CA SER A 205 17.37 -19.31 -24.17
C SER A 205 18.63 -18.51 -23.77
N PHE A 206 18.97 -17.44 -24.50
CA PHE A 206 20.15 -16.60 -24.22
C PHE A 206 19.91 -15.67 -23.02
N ILE A 207 20.13 -16.20 -21.82
CA ILE A 207 19.95 -15.50 -20.54
C ILE A 207 21.29 -15.52 -19.79
N PRO A 208 22.07 -14.42 -19.83
CA PRO A 208 23.36 -14.35 -19.15
C PRO A 208 23.22 -14.24 -17.63
N VAL A 209 24.18 -14.84 -16.92
CA VAL A 209 24.35 -14.67 -15.47
C VAL A 209 25.68 -13.96 -15.22
N LEU A 210 25.61 -12.73 -14.72
CA LEU A 210 26.77 -11.89 -14.41
C LEU A 210 27.06 -11.95 -12.92
N THR A 211 28.32 -12.18 -12.56
CA THR A 211 28.84 -12.04 -11.20
C THR A 211 29.81 -10.86 -11.17
N ILE A 212 29.52 -9.85 -10.34
CA ILE A 212 30.31 -8.62 -10.18
C ILE A 212 30.98 -8.66 -8.79
N PRO A 213 32.29 -8.38 -8.67
CA PRO A 213 32.98 -8.41 -7.38
C PRO A 213 32.33 -7.48 -6.34
N GLY A 214 32.09 -7.99 -5.13
CA GLY A 214 31.35 -7.28 -4.07
C GLY A 214 31.99 -5.96 -3.64
N ARG A 215 33.31 -5.78 -3.90
CA ARG A 215 34.02 -4.52 -3.68
C ARG A 215 33.56 -3.37 -4.59
N GLU A 216 32.88 -3.64 -5.70
CA GLU A 216 32.27 -2.60 -6.56
C GLU A 216 31.08 -1.91 -5.86
N LEU A 217 30.62 -2.42 -4.69
CA LEU A 217 29.64 -1.76 -3.82
C LEU A 217 30.24 -0.69 -2.90
N GLY A 218 31.57 -0.67 -2.70
CA GLY A 218 32.20 0.18 -1.70
C GLY A 218 31.72 -0.17 -0.28
N GLU A 219 30.94 0.72 0.33
CA GLU A 219 30.34 0.56 1.67
C GLU A 219 28.82 0.30 1.63
N LEU A 220 28.20 0.22 0.43
CA LEU A 220 26.76 -0.02 0.28
C LEU A 220 26.32 -1.36 0.91
N ASP A 221 25.08 -1.40 1.37
CA ASP A 221 24.39 -2.67 1.62
C ASP A 221 23.81 -3.20 0.30
N LEU A 222 23.85 -4.51 0.08
CA LEU A 222 23.13 -5.13 -1.03
C LEU A 222 21.61 -4.91 -0.91
N ALA A 223 21.10 -4.73 0.31
CA ALA A 223 19.69 -4.40 0.54
C ALA A 223 19.25 -3.10 -0.17
N THR A 224 20.16 -2.15 -0.42
CA THR A 224 19.88 -0.89 -1.13
C THR A 224 20.27 -0.91 -2.62
N VAL A 225 20.62 -2.07 -3.16
CA VAL A 225 21.28 -2.19 -4.48
C VAL A 225 20.46 -3.02 -5.46
N ASN A 226 20.37 -2.50 -6.68
CA ASN A 226 19.98 -3.22 -7.88
C ASN A 226 21.07 -3.01 -8.96
N ILE A 227 20.89 -3.58 -10.15
CA ILE A 227 21.79 -3.33 -11.28
C ILE A 227 21.05 -2.50 -12.32
N ALA A 228 21.59 -1.32 -12.63
CA ALA A 228 21.16 -0.53 -13.76
C ALA A 228 21.69 -1.21 -15.04
N ARG A 229 20.78 -1.70 -15.86
CA ARG A 229 21.00 -2.28 -17.18
C ARG A 229 20.66 -1.22 -18.23
N VAL A 230 21.64 -0.82 -19.04
CA VAL A 230 21.45 0.13 -20.16
C VAL A 230 21.74 -0.55 -21.50
N GLY A 231 20.72 -0.74 -22.33
CA GLY A 231 20.84 -1.36 -23.64
C GLY A 231 19.51 -1.85 -24.21
N PRO A 232 19.48 -2.50 -25.39
CA PRO A 232 18.25 -2.70 -26.16
C PRO A 232 17.14 -3.44 -25.40
N ARG A 233 15.91 -2.92 -25.47
CA ARG A 233 14.66 -3.54 -24.96
C ARG A 233 13.51 -3.34 -25.97
N TRP A 234 12.61 -4.31 -26.07
CA TRP A 234 11.27 -4.13 -26.66
C TRP A 234 10.28 -3.57 -25.63
N VAL A 235 9.64 -2.44 -25.93
CA VAL A 235 8.66 -1.73 -25.10
C VAL A 235 7.52 -1.24 -26.00
N ASP A 236 6.27 -1.48 -25.64
CA ASP A 236 5.06 -1.00 -26.36
C ASP A 236 5.02 -1.32 -27.87
N GLY A 237 5.70 -2.39 -28.28
CA GLY A 237 5.82 -2.75 -29.70
C GLY A 237 6.80 -1.88 -30.50
N MET A 238 7.74 -1.21 -29.83
CA MET A 238 8.92 -0.56 -30.41
C MET A 238 10.20 -1.10 -29.76
N LEU A 239 11.36 -0.75 -30.32
CA LEU A 239 12.69 -1.16 -29.86
C LEU A 239 13.50 0.07 -29.44
N ILE A 240 13.90 0.11 -28.17
CA ILE A 240 14.61 1.22 -27.54
C ILE A 240 16.07 0.78 -27.29
N ASP A 241 17.03 1.35 -28.03
CA ASP A 241 18.42 0.86 -28.09
C ASP A 241 19.24 1.05 -26.79
N ASN A 242 18.90 2.02 -25.95
CA ASN A 242 19.60 2.31 -24.69
C ASN A 242 18.59 2.50 -23.55
N ASP A 243 17.59 1.61 -23.49
CA ASP A 243 16.63 1.55 -22.39
C ASP A 243 17.34 1.29 -21.05
N LEU A 244 16.88 1.96 -19.98
CA LEU A 244 17.39 1.83 -18.62
C LEU A 244 16.41 0.99 -17.79
N THR A 245 16.85 -0.17 -17.31
CA THR A 245 16.05 -1.02 -16.41
C THR A 245 16.81 -1.45 -15.17
N TYR A 246 16.07 -1.80 -14.12
CA TYR A 246 16.62 -2.25 -12.84
C TYR A 246 16.46 -3.76 -12.66
N LEU A 247 17.58 -4.48 -12.70
CA LEU A 247 17.63 -5.92 -12.42
C LEU A 247 17.92 -6.16 -10.93
N SER A 248 17.22 -7.14 -10.34
CA SER A 248 17.48 -7.62 -8.98
C SER A 248 18.91 -8.11 -8.80
N ALA A 249 19.49 -7.80 -7.64
CA ALA A 249 20.82 -8.25 -7.25
C ALA A 249 20.75 -9.26 -6.07
N THR A 250 21.55 -10.33 -6.11
CA THR A 250 21.64 -11.33 -5.03
C THR A 250 23.08 -11.50 -4.54
N ARG A 251 23.27 -11.95 -3.28
CA ARG A 251 24.61 -12.20 -2.73
C ARG A 251 25.02 -13.65 -2.98
N THR A 252 26.22 -13.84 -3.51
CA THR A 252 26.88 -15.15 -3.58
C THR A 252 27.48 -15.54 -2.22
N ALA A 253 27.84 -16.81 -2.05
CA ALA A 253 28.48 -17.29 -0.80
C ALA A 253 29.84 -16.64 -0.51
N ASP A 254 30.55 -16.18 -1.55
CA ASP A 254 31.85 -15.48 -1.43
C ASP A 254 31.69 -13.96 -1.20
N GLY A 255 30.45 -13.45 -1.18
CA GLY A 255 30.13 -12.04 -0.92
C GLY A 255 29.89 -11.18 -2.15
N ASP A 256 30.27 -11.67 -3.34
CA ASP A 256 30.09 -11.03 -4.64
C ASP A 256 28.60 -10.94 -5.07
N ILE A 257 28.31 -10.04 -5.99
CA ILE A 257 26.95 -9.76 -6.51
C ILE A 257 26.65 -10.70 -7.67
N GLN A 258 25.51 -11.40 -7.66
CA GLN A 258 25.00 -12.16 -8.80
C GLN A 258 23.75 -11.48 -9.40
N VAL A 259 23.67 -11.53 -10.72
CA VAL A 259 22.70 -10.81 -11.57
C VAL A 259 22.26 -11.75 -12.70
N VAL A 260 20.99 -11.69 -13.10
CA VAL A 260 20.42 -12.48 -14.20
C VAL A 260 19.74 -11.53 -15.20
N ASP A 261 20.23 -11.43 -16.44
CA ASP A 261 19.61 -10.57 -17.47
C ASP A 261 18.57 -11.36 -18.27
N THR A 262 17.33 -11.31 -17.79
CA THR A 262 16.16 -11.92 -18.43
C THR A 262 15.65 -11.12 -19.63
N THR A 263 15.99 -9.83 -19.71
CA THR A 263 15.55 -8.91 -20.75
C THR A 263 16.13 -9.31 -22.12
N MET A 264 17.32 -9.92 -22.16
CA MET A 264 17.91 -10.44 -23.41
C MET A 264 17.08 -11.54 -24.08
N ALA A 265 16.52 -12.48 -23.33
CA ALA A 265 15.65 -13.51 -23.91
C ALA A 265 14.30 -12.95 -24.37
N ALA A 266 13.73 -11.98 -23.64
CA ALA A 266 12.54 -11.27 -24.07
C ALA A 266 12.76 -10.51 -25.39
N LEU A 267 13.93 -9.85 -25.53
CA LEU A 267 14.38 -9.19 -26.75
C LEU A 267 14.48 -10.19 -27.92
N ALA A 268 15.16 -11.32 -27.72
CA ALA A 268 15.36 -12.35 -28.74
C ALA A 268 14.04 -13.05 -29.15
N ALA A 269 13.13 -13.29 -28.20
CA ALA A 269 11.81 -13.86 -28.47
C ALA A 269 10.92 -12.92 -29.28
N ALA A 270 10.89 -11.62 -28.95
CA ALA A 270 10.18 -10.60 -29.71
C ALA A 270 10.75 -10.46 -31.13
N TRP A 271 12.07 -10.50 -31.30
CA TRP A 271 12.72 -10.51 -32.61
C TRP A 271 12.32 -11.73 -33.45
N GLY A 272 12.28 -12.92 -32.84
CA GLY A 272 11.85 -14.16 -33.50
C GLY A 272 10.40 -14.11 -34.01
N SER A 273 9.45 -13.71 -33.16
CA SER A 273 8.03 -13.61 -33.56
C SER A 273 7.80 -12.57 -34.65
N LEU A 274 8.53 -11.44 -34.59
CA LEU A 274 8.55 -10.45 -35.67
C LEU A 274 9.17 -10.97 -36.96
N TYR A 275 10.21 -11.79 -36.93
CA TYR A 275 10.82 -12.33 -38.15
C TYR A 275 9.87 -13.28 -38.89
N GLU A 276 9.15 -14.15 -38.16
CA GLU A 276 8.15 -15.04 -38.76
C GLU A 276 6.95 -14.28 -39.37
N ALA A 277 6.52 -13.18 -38.74
CA ALA A 277 5.43 -12.33 -39.23
C ALA A 277 5.85 -11.40 -40.39
N SER A 278 7.03 -10.77 -40.28
CA SER A 278 7.46 -9.65 -41.14
C SER A 278 8.25 -10.04 -42.39
N ALA A 279 8.74 -11.28 -42.49
CA ALA A 279 9.42 -11.83 -43.68
C ALA A 279 8.56 -11.87 -44.98
N LYS A 280 7.34 -11.33 -44.94
CA LYS A 280 6.45 -11.10 -46.09
C LYS A 280 6.00 -9.64 -46.27
N ALA A 281 6.38 -8.71 -45.37
CA ALA A 281 5.71 -7.42 -45.22
C ALA A 281 6.63 -6.18 -45.26
N VAL A 282 7.74 -6.14 -44.49
CA VAL A 282 8.50 -4.89 -44.27
C VAL A 282 10.01 -5.09 -44.47
N PRO A 283 10.57 -4.79 -45.66
CA PRO A 283 12.01 -4.90 -45.93
C PRO A 283 12.91 -3.89 -45.20
N GLY A 284 12.37 -3.06 -44.30
CA GLY A 284 13.09 -1.97 -43.62
C GLY A 284 13.68 -2.35 -42.26
N LEU A 285 12.95 -3.06 -41.39
CA LEU A 285 13.41 -3.36 -40.02
C LEU A 285 14.68 -4.23 -40.00
N ALA A 286 14.77 -5.20 -40.91
CA ALA A 286 15.95 -6.07 -41.03
C ALA A 286 17.24 -5.34 -41.46
N ALA A 287 17.17 -4.06 -41.83
CA ALA A 287 18.31 -3.24 -42.21
C ALA A 287 18.95 -2.45 -41.04
N GLN A 288 18.35 -2.44 -39.85
CA GLN A 288 18.95 -1.84 -38.64
C GLN A 288 19.78 -2.81 -37.81
N TYR A 289 19.71 -4.12 -38.08
CA TYR A 289 20.42 -5.17 -37.34
C TYR A 289 21.06 -6.20 -38.30
N GLY A 290 21.99 -5.77 -39.15
CA GLY A 290 22.55 -6.66 -40.19
C GLY A 290 23.88 -6.24 -40.85
N ASP A 291 24.52 -5.18 -40.38
CA ASP A 291 25.73 -4.57 -40.94
C ASP A 291 27.01 -4.86 -40.14
N GLY A 292 26.93 -5.72 -39.12
CA GLY A 292 28.07 -6.24 -38.35
C GLY A 292 28.30 -5.54 -37.00
N HIS A 293 27.35 -4.74 -36.53
CA HIS A 293 27.36 -4.17 -35.19
C HIS A 293 26.92 -5.19 -34.13
N PHE A 294 27.67 -5.26 -33.03
CA PHE A 294 27.31 -6.04 -31.84
C PHE A 294 26.30 -5.25 -30.98
N ASN A 295 25.25 -5.91 -30.50
CA ASN A 295 24.37 -5.31 -29.49
C ASN A 295 25.17 -5.13 -28.20
N THR A 296 25.08 -3.92 -27.63
CA THR A 296 25.79 -3.53 -26.41
C THR A 296 24.79 -3.40 -25.27
N VAL A 297 24.97 -4.19 -24.20
CA VAL A 297 24.29 -3.97 -22.91
C VAL A 297 25.34 -3.63 -21.86
N ARG A 298 25.04 -2.63 -21.04
CA ARG A 298 25.91 -2.13 -19.97
C ARG A 298 25.25 -2.41 -18.63
N TYR A 299 26.04 -2.82 -17.65
CA TYR A 299 25.60 -3.11 -16.29
C TYR A 299 26.44 -2.31 -15.30
N VAL A 300 25.79 -1.68 -14.33
CA VAL A 300 26.48 -1.07 -13.18
C VAL A 300 25.63 -1.26 -11.92
N PRO A 301 26.23 -1.56 -10.76
CA PRO A 301 25.54 -1.44 -9.48
C PRO A 301 24.96 -0.03 -9.32
N MET A 302 23.66 0.04 -9.02
CA MET A 302 22.98 1.27 -8.62
C MET A 302 22.50 1.14 -7.19
N SER A 303 22.42 2.24 -6.45
CA SER A 303 21.77 2.27 -5.14
C SER A 303 20.73 3.37 -5.04
N PHE A 304 19.61 3.02 -4.40
CA PHE A 304 18.56 3.94 -4.01
C PHE A 304 18.76 4.49 -2.59
N GLN A 305 19.92 4.30 -1.96
CA GLN A 305 20.17 4.82 -0.60
C GLN A 305 20.10 6.36 -0.49
N GLY A 306 20.26 7.07 -1.61
CA GLY A 306 20.10 8.52 -1.70
C GLY A 306 18.69 8.96 -2.11
N HIS A 307 17.77 8.01 -2.34
CA HIS A 307 16.39 8.26 -2.71
C HIS A 307 15.53 8.61 -1.49
N LEU A 308 14.54 9.47 -1.70
CA LEU A 308 13.65 10.00 -0.68
C LEU A 308 12.99 8.88 0.13
N GLU A 309 12.52 7.85 -0.59
CA GLU A 309 11.89 6.64 -0.03
C GLU A 309 12.82 5.68 0.73
N TRP A 310 14.07 6.09 1.00
CA TRP A 310 15.01 5.34 1.82
C TRP A 310 15.62 6.14 2.96
N TYR A 311 16.18 7.32 2.67
CA TYR A 311 17.03 8.03 3.63
C TYR A 311 16.25 8.78 4.70
N VAL A 312 14.99 9.16 4.43
CA VAL A 312 14.19 9.97 5.35
C VAL A 312 13.79 9.16 6.59
N HIS A 313 13.84 9.79 7.77
CA HIS A 313 13.38 9.12 9.00
C HIS A 313 11.83 9.04 9.09
N PRO A 314 11.23 7.88 9.42
CA PRO A 314 9.80 7.79 9.72
C PRO A 314 9.38 8.69 10.89
N ARG A 315 8.19 9.27 10.82
CA ARG A 315 7.70 10.27 11.80
C ARG A 315 6.39 9.83 12.45
N ILE A 316 6.24 10.14 13.74
CA ILE A 316 4.93 10.20 14.42
C ILE A 316 4.60 11.66 14.68
N VAL A 317 3.43 12.11 14.21
CA VAL A 317 3.01 13.52 14.29
C VAL A 317 1.69 13.60 15.02
N ARG A 318 1.58 14.46 16.05
CA ARG A 318 0.29 14.79 16.68
C ARG A 318 -0.54 15.61 15.70
N MET A 319 -1.76 15.15 15.42
CA MET A 319 -2.69 15.77 14.49
C MET A 319 -3.91 16.32 15.23
N ILE A 320 -4.37 17.50 14.83
CA ILE A 320 -5.61 18.12 15.32
C ILE A 320 -6.67 17.97 14.23
N PRO A 321 -7.82 17.30 14.51
CA PRO A 321 -9.00 17.36 13.66
C PRO A 321 -9.47 18.81 13.54
N ASP A 322 -9.60 19.32 12.31
CA ASP A 322 -9.86 20.74 12.08
C ASP A 322 -10.79 20.89 10.85
N PRO A 323 -12.02 21.41 11.00
CA PRO A 323 -13.00 21.46 9.93
C PRO A 323 -12.70 22.53 8.86
N ASP A 324 -11.89 23.54 9.19
CA ASP A 324 -11.48 24.60 8.26
C ASP A 324 -10.15 24.25 7.57
N ALA A 325 -9.41 23.26 8.09
CA ALA A 325 -8.12 22.85 7.56
C ALA A 325 -8.19 22.05 6.23
N PRO A 326 -7.11 22.13 5.42
CA PRO A 326 -6.75 21.11 4.43
C PRO A 326 -6.89 19.68 4.97
N GLY A 327 -7.35 18.72 4.16
CA GLY A 327 -7.51 17.32 4.60
C GLY A 327 -8.38 17.08 5.86
N LEU A 328 -9.12 18.10 6.33
CA LEU A 328 -9.87 18.16 7.59
C LEU A 328 -9.01 17.90 8.86
N ARG A 329 -7.71 18.23 8.77
CA ARG A 329 -6.72 18.03 9.83
C ARG A 329 -5.47 18.86 9.61
N ARG A 330 -4.73 19.13 10.69
CA ARG A 330 -3.39 19.73 10.60
C ARG A 330 -2.46 19.20 11.69
N PRO A 331 -1.13 19.26 11.52
CA PRO A 331 -0.20 19.04 12.61
C PRO A 331 -0.46 20.03 13.75
N ALA A 332 -0.30 19.57 14.98
CA ALA A 332 -0.33 20.45 16.14
C ALA A 332 0.89 21.37 16.16
N VAL A 333 0.69 22.65 16.49
CA VAL A 333 1.71 23.69 16.61
C VAL A 333 1.79 24.11 18.08
N ALA A 334 2.78 23.59 18.80
CA ALA A 334 2.86 23.65 20.27
C ALA A 334 2.74 25.05 20.92
N ALA A 335 3.02 26.13 20.18
CA ALA A 335 2.87 27.52 20.65
C ALA A 335 1.49 28.13 20.38
N ALA A 336 0.71 27.58 19.45
CA ALA A 336 -0.63 28.05 19.09
C ALA A 336 -1.72 27.17 19.72
N ASP A 337 -1.55 25.85 19.67
CA ASP A 337 -2.51 24.85 20.14
C ASP A 337 -2.30 24.48 21.63
N LYS A 338 -1.66 25.36 22.42
CA LYS A 338 -1.24 25.09 23.81
C LYS A 338 -2.39 24.56 24.67
N GLU A 339 -3.58 25.14 24.53
CA GLU A 339 -4.80 24.77 25.24
C GLU A 339 -5.20 23.31 24.98
N ILE A 340 -5.31 22.93 23.70
CA ILE A 340 -5.62 21.56 23.24
C ILE A 340 -4.53 20.55 23.64
N LEU A 341 -3.26 20.99 23.72
CA LEU A 341 -2.11 20.13 24.05
C LEU A 341 -1.84 20.00 25.56
N GLU A 342 -2.52 20.79 26.39
CA GLU A 342 -2.49 20.72 27.84
C GLU A 342 -3.78 20.14 28.44
N GLN A 343 -4.78 19.80 27.63
CA GLN A 343 -5.94 19.02 28.04
C GLN A 343 -5.58 17.52 28.25
N PRO A 344 -6.21 16.83 29.22
CA PRO A 344 -5.98 15.41 29.47
C PRO A 344 -6.69 14.52 28.45
N VAL A 345 -6.08 13.38 28.13
CA VAL A 345 -6.57 12.45 27.10
C VAL A 345 -6.97 11.08 27.67
N SER A 346 -8.16 10.60 27.28
CA SER A 346 -8.62 9.22 27.55
C SER A 346 -8.15 8.26 26.46
N ASN A 347 -8.03 8.76 25.22
CA ASN A 347 -7.86 7.95 24.02
C ASN A 347 -6.62 8.41 23.22
N ILE A 348 -5.90 7.44 22.66
CA ILE A 348 -4.85 7.64 21.65
C ILE A 348 -5.29 6.89 20.39
N VAL A 349 -5.31 7.57 19.26
CA VAL A 349 -5.59 6.99 17.93
C VAL A 349 -4.35 7.18 17.06
N VAL A 350 -3.75 6.09 16.58
CA VAL A 350 -2.59 6.14 15.69
C VAL A 350 -2.93 5.59 14.32
N LEU A 351 -2.75 6.43 13.30
CA LEU A 351 -3.08 6.15 11.91
C LEU A 351 -1.79 5.85 11.12
N VAL A 352 -1.61 4.59 10.73
CA VAL A 352 -0.40 4.05 10.10
C VAL A 352 -0.58 4.03 8.59
N HIS A 353 0.13 4.91 7.89
CA HIS A 353 0.06 5.08 6.43
C HIS A 353 0.47 3.81 5.66
N GLY A 354 0.08 3.72 4.39
CA GLY A 354 0.42 2.61 3.49
C GLY A 354 1.59 2.89 2.54
N HIS A 355 1.77 1.95 1.60
CA HIS A 355 2.55 2.16 0.38
C HIS A 355 1.78 3.08 -0.58
N ASN A 356 2.48 3.80 -1.46
CA ASN A 356 1.90 4.76 -2.39
C ASN A 356 2.40 4.48 -3.82
N GLU A 357 1.51 4.44 -4.79
CA GLU A 357 1.82 4.00 -6.15
C GLU A 357 2.66 5.02 -6.97
N GLU A 358 2.78 6.28 -6.52
CA GLU A 358 3.77 7.23 -7.08
C GLU A 358 5.22 6.80 -6.75
N GLU A 359 5.43 5.96 -5.73
CA GLU A 359 6.74 5.47 -5.30
C GLU A 359 7.14 4.17 -6.04
N TRP A 360 6.25 3.58 -6.82
CA TRP A 360 6.32 2.21 -7.37
C TRP A 360 7.53 1.96 -8.29
N ASP A 361 7.74 2.84 -9.28
CA ASP A 361 8.56 2.54 -10.46
C ASP A 361 10.06 2.72 -10.22
N GLY A 362 10.45 3.74 -9.43
CA GLY A 362 11.85 4.11 -9.21
C GLY A 362 12.54 4.78 -10.41
N SER A 363 11.94 4.74 -11.61
CA SER A 363 12.29 5.59 -12.76
C SER A 363 11.48 6.89 -12.84
N ALA A 364 10.47 7.07 -11.99
CA ALA A 364 9.88 8.38 -11.75
C ALA A 364 10.78 9.19 -10.79
N PRO A 365 11.18 10.43 -11.10
CA PRO A 365 11.62 11.38 -10.09
C PRO A 365 10.51 11.60 -9.05
N PRO A 366 10.82 11.77 -7.76
CA PRO A 366 9.84 12.17 -6.76
C PRO A 366 9.04 13.41 -7.21
N SER A 367 7.71 13.35 -7.07
CA SER A 367 6.79 14.47 -7.32
C SER A 367 6.86 15.56 -6.25
N THR A 368 7.68 15.35 -5.21
CA THR A 368 7.77 16.11 -3.97
C THR A 368 9.19 16.06 -3.39
N ASP A 369 9.57 17.06 -2.60
CA ASP A 369 10.80 17.09 -1.80
C ASP A 369 10.71 16.20 -0.53
N TYR A 370 9.51 15.73 -0.12
CA TYR A 370 9.30 14.95 1.12
C TYR A 370 8.24 13.82 1.03
N PRO A 371 8.42 12.67 1.73
CA PRO A 371 7.50 11.51 1.67
C PRO A 371 6.08 11.71 2.20
N TRP A 372 5.80 12.78 2.97
CA TRP A 372 4.47 13.08 3.53
C TRP A 372 3.61 13.96 2.61
N ASP A 373 4.21 14.55 1.57
CA ASP A 373 3.55 15.48 0.65
C ASP A 373 2.97 14.80 -0.60
N TYR A 374 3.25 13.50 -0.81
CA TYR A 374 2.58 12.68 -1.82
C TYR A 374 1.06 12.66 -1.63
N ALA A 375 0.31 12.71 -2.74
CA ALA A 375 -1.16 12.85 -2.73
C ALA A 375 -1.87 11.75 -1.91
N TYR A 376 -1.39 10.50 -2.00
CA TYR A 376 -1.88 9.39 -1.18
C TYR A 376 -1.88 9.70 0.34
N LYS A 377 -0.75 10.20 0.87
CA LYS A 377 -0.56 10.46 2.31
C LYS A 377 -1.43 11.64 2.76
N GLN A 378 -1.59 12.62 1.87
CA GLN A 378 -2.49 13.76 2.05
C GLN A 378 -3.96 13.30 2.13
N GLU A 379 -4.39 12.38 1.26
CA GLU A 379 -5.80 12.01 1.13
C GLU A 379 -6.27 10.90 2.09
N VAL A 380 -5.46 9.86 2.35
CA VAL A 380 -5.87 8.56 2.94
C VAL A 380 -6.69 8.64 4.24
N TRP A 381 -6.46 9.63 5.11
CA TRP A 381 -7.22 9.78 6.36
C TRP A 381 -8.34 10.83 6.30
N THR A 382 -8.46 11.61 5.23
CA THR A 382 -9.42 12.73 5.12
C THR A 382 -10.87 12.29 5.37
N ALA A 383 -11.27 11.11 4.88
CA ALA A 383 -12.61 10.57 5.11
C ALA A 383 -12.84 10.11 6.57
N LEU A 384 -11.77 9.72 7.29
CA LEU A 384 -11.81 9.37 8.71
C LEU A 384 -11.99 10.61 9.57
N TYR A 385 -11.16 11.65 9.39
CA TYR A 385 -11.29 12.90 10.13
C TYR A 385 -12.65 13.57 9.85
N ARG A 386 -13.14 13.53 8.61
CA ARG A 386 -14.52 13.95 8.28
C ARG A 386 -15.57 13.19 9.11
N ALA A 387 -15.52 11.87 9.10
CA ALA A 387 -16.49 11.05 9.83
C ALA A 387 -16.39 11.26 11.36
N PHE A 388 -15.20 11.57 11.88
CA PHE A 388 -14.99 11.90 13.29
C PHE A 388 -15.64 13.24 13.64
N LEU A 389 -15.30 14.31 12.92
CA LEU A 389 -15.90 15.65 13.10
C LEU A 389 -17.43 15.65 12.89
N GLU A 390 -17.96 14.78 12.02
CA GLU A 390 -19.40 14.63 11.80
C GLU A 390 -20.15 13.85 12.90
N THR A 391 -19.48 13.03 13.73
CA THR A 391 -20.18 12.05 14.59
C THR A 391 -19.62 11.79 15.99
N GLN A 392 -18.39 12.24 16.29
CA GLN A 392 -17.68 12.03 17.56
C GLN A 392 -16.97 13.32 18.02
N ALA A 393 -17.47 14.49 17.62
CA ALA A 393 -16.84 15.78 17.92
C ALA A 393 -16.75 16.06 19.43
N ASP A 394 -17.69 15.52 20.22
CA ASP A 394 -17.70 15.49 21.68
C ASP A 394 -16.55 14.68 22.31
N ARG A 395 -15.73 14.01 21.49
CA ARG A 395 -14.53 13.26 21.90
C ARG A 395 -13.23 13.89 21.41
N ALA A 396 -13.27 15.02 20.69
CA ALA A 396 -12.07 15.61 20.08
C ALA A 396 -11.02 15.99 21.14
N ASP A 397 -11.45 16.70 22.16
CA ASP A 397 -10.60 17.30 23.21
C ASP A 397 -9.82 16.22 24.00
N CYS A 398 -10.46 15.08 24.29
CA CYS A 398 -9.84 13.97 25.02
C CYS A 398 -9.25 12.86 24.14
N THR A 399 -9.15 13.05 22.81
CA THR A 399 -8.64 12.04 21.87
C THR A 399 -7.40 12.52 21.12
N ALA A 400 -6.25 11.94 21.47
CA ALA A 400 -4.98 12.21 20.82
C ALA A 400 -4.83 11.44 19.50
N PHE A 401 -5.16 12.09 18.39
CA PHE A 401 -4.82 11.63 17.05
C PHE A 401 -3.33 11.82 16.73
N TYR A 402 -2.74 10.78 16.15
CA TYR A 402 -1.40 10.79 15.58
C TYR A 402 -1.41 10.11 14.20
N GLU A 403 -0.55 10.58 13.31
CA GLU A 403 -0.22 9.87 12.07
C GLU A 403 1.23 9.36 12.13
N PHE A 404 1.42 8.08 11.80
CA PHE A 404 2.73 7.49 11.56
C PHE A 404 2.97 7.40 10.06
N ILE A 405 3.86 8.26 9.57
CA ILE A 405 4.18 8.43 8.16
C ILE A 405 5.61 7.94 7.93
N TYR A 406 5.83 7.21 6.84
CA TYR A 406 7.12 6.61 6.56
C TYR A 406 7.43 6.52 5.05
N PRO A 407 8.72 6.44 4.69
CA PRO A 407 9.18 6.15 3.34
C PRO A 407 9.19 4.64 3.07
N THR A 408 8.82 4.21 1.86
CA THR A 408 8.23 2.87 1.65
C THR A 408 9.14 1.83 1.00
N PHE A 409 10.37 2.18 0.59
CA PHE A 409 11.38 1.16 0.21
C PHE A 409 11.92 0.40 1.44
N ARG A 410 11.62 0.90 2.64
CA ARG A 410 12.01 0.36 3.93
C ARG A 410 11.28 -0.96 4.22
N PRO A 411 11.93 -1.96 4.85
CA PRO A 411 11.25 -3.21 5.20
C PRO A 411 10.18 -2.94 6.27
N ALA A 412 9.03 -3.59 6.15
CA ALA A 412 7.95 -3.46 7.11
C ALA A 412 8.32 -4.16 8.44
N TYR A 413 8.94 -5.34 8.34
CA TYR A 413 9.32 -6.19 9.48
C TYR A 413 10.60 -7.01 9.24
N SER A 414 11.05 -7.24 7.99
CA SER A 414 12.26 -8.02 7.75
C SER A 414 13.53 -7.29 8.21
N PRO A 415 14.36 -7.87 9.10
CA PRO A 415 15.64 -7.28 9.48
C PRO A 415 16.65 -7.34 8.33
N LEU A 416 17.50 -6.32 8.21
CA LEU A 416 18.59 -6.29 7.24
C LEU A 416 19.91 -6.75 7.89
N GLU A 417 20.71 -7.52 7.13
CA GLU A 417 21.99 -8.12 7.56
C GLU A 417 22.96 -7.10 8.19
N SER A 418 22.95 -5.86 7.68
CA SER A 418 23.87 -4.79 8.05
C SER A 418 23.42 -3.92 9.23
N GLY A 419 22.13 -3.95 9.58
CA GLY A 419 21.52 -3.08 10.59
C GLY A 419 21.58 -1.57 10.32
N VAL A 420 21.78 -1.07 9.07
CA VAL A 420 21.83 0.40 8.81
C VAL A 420 20.52 1.10 9.16
N VAL A 421 19.42 0.39 8.93
CA VAL A 421 18.06 0.88 9.01
C VAL A 421 17.25 -0.14 9.80
N GLU A 422 16.35 0.35 10.64
CA GLU A 422 15.39 -0.51 11.32
C GLU A 422 14.14 -0.75 10.45
N PRO A 423 13.46 -1.90 10.60
CA PRO A 423 12.16 -2.14 10.01
C PRO A 423 11.11 -1.18 10.56
N LEU A 424 10.16 -0.79 9.71
CA LEU A 424 9.17 0.23 10.02
C LEU A 424 8.33 -0.11 11.27
N GLY A 425 8.00 -1.38 11.50
CA GLY A 425 7.32 -1.81 12.73
C GLY A 425 8.15 -1.59 13.99
N THR A 426 9.47 -1.81 13.93
CA THR A 426 10.39 -1.48 15.03
C THR A 426 10.45 0.02 15.28
N THR A 427 10.48 0.84 14.22
CA THR A 427 10.41 2.30 14.34
C THR A 427 9.07 2.76 14.93
N LEU A 428 7.95 2.16 14.53
CA LEU A 428 6.62 2.43 15.09
C LEU A 428 6.55 2.07 16.58
N ALA A 429 7.11 0.93 17.00
CA ALA A 429 7.15 0.55 18.42
C ALA A 429 7.94 1.57 19.26
N LYS A 430 9.05 2.09 18.73
CA LYS A 430 9.81 3.20 19.37
C LYS A 430 9.03 4.51 19.38
N ALA A 431 8.33 4.84 18.30
CA ALA A 431 7.47 6.02 18.24
C ALA A 431 6.35 5.94 19.30
N LEU A 432 5.70 4.79 19.44
CA LEU A 432 4.69 4.51 20.48
C LEU A 432 5.29 4.43 21.91
N ARG A 433 6.61 4.36 22.06
CA ARG A 433 7.32 4.48 23.35
C ARG A 433 7.62 5.95 23.69
N VAL A 434 7.70 6.85 22.72
CA VAL A 434 8.24 8.22 22.90
C VAL A 434 7.16 9.30 22.74
N GLY A 435 6.24 9.15 21.79
CA GLY A 435 5.30 10.20 21.40
C GLY A 435 5.89 11.19 20.40
N ALA A 436 5.05 12.10 19.92
CA ALA A 436 5.45 13.10 18.94
C ALA A 436 6.19 14.28 19.60
N LYS A 437 7.06 14.97 18.84
CA LYS A 437 7.71 16.18 19.35
C LYS A 437 6.75 17.35 19.49
N ASN A 438 5.76 17.43 18.60
CA ASN A 438 4.84 18.57 18.50
C ASN A 438 3.70 18.58 19.55
N ASP A 439 3.69 17.64 20.50
CA ASP A 439 2.86 17.66 21.72
C ASP A 439 3.68 17.62 23.03
N ALA A 440 4.97 17.90 22.94
CA ALA A 440 5.95 17.74 24.02
C ALA A 440 6.02 16.30 24.59
N TYR A 441 5.91 15.29 23.71
CA TYR A 441 6.06 13.87 24.01
C TYR A 441 5.01 13.33 25.00
N LEU A 442 3.73 13.64 24.76
CA LEU A 442 2.60 13.28 25.61
C LEU A 442 2.56 11.78 25.96
N ILE A 443 2.82 10.89 25.00
CA ILE A 443 2.88 9.43 25.21
C ILE A 443 3.93 9.05 26.27
N ARG A 444 5.11 9.69 26.26
CA ARG A 444 6.14 9.52 27.29
C ARG A 444 5.66 10.04 28.64
N ARG A 445 5.03 11.23 28.68
CA ARG A 445 4.52 11.87 29.91
C ARG A 445 3.49 10.96 30.60
N LEU A 446 2.50 10.45 29.86
CA LEU A 446 1.49 9.50 30.33
C LEU A 446 2.11 8.22 30.90
N ARG A 447 3.08 7.61 30.21
CA ARG A 447 3.76 6.38 30.67
C ARG A 447 4.51 6.63 31.99
N GLU A 448 5.27 7.71 32.06
CA GLU A 448 6.12 8.01 33.23
C GLU A 448 5.29 8.42 34.45
N ALA A 449 4.15 9.07 34.23
CA ALA A 449 3.13 9.31 35.26
C ALA A 449 2.27 8.08 35.60
N LYS A 450 2.35 7.00 34.80
CA LYS A 450 1.56 5.76 34.88
C LYS A 450 0.04 5.99 34.76
N MET A 451 -0.35 6.77 33.76
CA MET A 451 -1.75 6.98 33.40
C MET A 451 -2.16 6.01 32.30
N ASP A 452 -3.17 5.19 32.57
CA ASP A 452 -3.74 4.30 31.57
C ASP A 452 -4.65 5.05 30.60
N VAL A 453 -4.49 4.77 29.31
CA VAL A 453 -5.27 5.32 28.19
C VAL A 453 -5.71 4.19 27.26
N ASN A 454 -6.67 4.44 26.38
CA ASN A 454 -7.02 3.50 25.31
C ASN A 454 -6.15 3.76 24.08
N LEU A 455 -5.30 2.81 23.68
CA LEU A 455 -4.57 2.87 22.41
C LEU A 455 -5.32 2.12 21.31
N TYR A 456 -5.74 2.87 20.29
CA TYR A 456 -6.37 2.42 19.07
C TYR A 456 -5.43 2.62 17.87
N VAL A 457 -5.42 1.67 16.95
CA VAL A 457 -4.62 1.77 15.72
C VAL A 457 -5.51 1.57 14.50
N GLY A 458 -5.33 2.42 13.49
CA GLY A 458 -5.89 2.30 12.15
C GLY A 458 -4.75 2.19 11.14
N ALA A 459 -4.90 1.39 10.08
CA ALA A 459 -3.83 1.22 9.10
C ALA A 459 -4.35 0.87 7.69
N HIS A 460 -3.70 1.40 6.64
CA HIS A 460 -4.06 1.12 5.24
C HIS A 460 -2.97 0.34 4.51
N SER A 461 -3.34 -0.58 3.61
CA SER A 461 -2.43 -1.32 2.74
C SER A 461 -1.22 -1.90 3.52
N MET A 462 0.02 -1.70 3.07
CA MET A 462 1.26 -2.13 3.77
C MET A 462 1.34 -1.67 5.23
N GLY A 463 0.70 -0.55 5.59
CA GLY A 463 0.66 -0.01 6.94
C GLY A 463 0.11 -0.99 7.98
N GLY A 464 -0.78 -1.90 7.60
CA GLY A 464 -1.28 -2.92 8.54
C GLY A 464 -0.26 -4.00 8.89
N LEU A 465 0.77 -4.23 8.05
CA LEU A 465 1.92 -5.07 8.39
C LEU A 465 2.85 -4.34 9.37
N VAL A 466 3.14 -3.07 9.08
CA VAL A 466 3.91 -2.16 9.95
C VAL A 466 3.26 -2.05 11.33
N ALA A 467 1.94 -1.87 11.38
CA ALA A 467 1.15 -1.81 12.60
C ALA A 467 1.22 -3.11 13.41
N ARG A 468 1.01 -4.27 12.80
CA ARG A 468 1.11 -5.56 13.48
C ARG A 468 2.51 -5.84 14.04
N GLU A 469 3.57 -5.50 13.31
CA GLU A 469 4.94 -5.66 13.79
C GLU A 469 5.27 -4.69 14.94
N GLY A 470 4.80 -3.45 14.87
CA GLY A 470 4.94 -2.47 15.95
C GLY A 470 4.20 -2.90 17.21
N LEU A 471 2.96 -3.39 17.07
CA LEU A 471 2.16 -3.93 18.17
C LEU A 471 2.77 -5.19 18.80
N ARG A 472 3.36 -6.08 17.98
CA ARG A 472 4.15 -7.24 18.43
C ARG A 472 5.41 -6.84 19.21
N SER A 473 5.95 -5.67 18.92
CA SER A 473 7.21 -5.15 19.49
C SER A 473 7.01 -4.10 20.60
N LEU A 474 5.78 -3.88 21.09
CA LEU A 474 5.49 -2.90 22.13
C LEU A 474 6.16 -3.22 23.47
N ASP A 475 6.66 -2.18 24.14
CA ASP A 475 7.02 -2.24 25.56
C ASP A 475 5.82 -2.62 26.43
N SER A 476 6.08 -3.34 27.54
CA SER A 476 5.06 -3.77 28.51
C SER A 476 4.14 -2.65 28.99
N ASP A 477 4.71 -1.46 29.13
CA ASP A 477 4.05 -0.30 29.72
C ASP A 477 3.01 0.33 28.77
N VAL A 478 3.15 0.11 27.45
CA VAL A 478 2.25 0.61 26.40
C VAL A 478 1.36 -0.51 25.87
N ALA A 479 1.81 -1.76 25.90
CA ALA A 479 1.03 -2.94 25.53
C ALA A 479 -0.26 -3.10 26.38
N GLY A 480 -0.27 -2.58 27.62
CA GLY A 480 -1.45 -2.52 28.48
C GLY A 480 -2.55 -1.58 27.99
N TRP A 481 -2.20 -0.54 27.20
CA TRP A 481 -3.15 0.42 26.62
C TRP A 481 -3.81 -0.11 25.34
N PHE A 482 -3.13 -0.99 24.60
CA PHE A 482 -3.60 -1.47 23.30
C PHE A 482 -4.96 -2.17 23.38
N ARG A 483 -5.98 -1.54 22.78
CA ARG A 483 -7.36 -2.03 22.69
C ARG A 483 -7.61 -2.77 21.38
N GLN A 484 -7.44 -2.09 20.24
CA GLN A 484 -7.88 -2.58 18.93
C GLN A 484 -6.99 -2.07 17.79
N LEU A 485 -6.65 -2.96 16.84
CA LEU A 485 -6.15 -2.62 15.51
C LEU A 485 -7.27 -2.82 14.48
N VAL A 486 -7.44 -1.84 13.60
CA VAL A 486 -8.27 -1.93 12.39
C VAL A 486 -7.38 -1.75 11.17
N THR A 487 -7.45 -2.68 10.21
CA THR A 487 -6.71 -2.56 8.93
C THR A 487 -7.63 -2.49 7.73
N TRP A 488 -7.27 -1.71 6.72
CA TRP A 488 -8.01 -1.53 5.47
C TRP A 488 -7.18 -2.11 4.31
N GLY A 489 -7.70 -3.14 3.63
CA GLY A 489 -7.07 -3.73 2.44
C GLY A 489 -5.72 -4.45 2.66
N THR A 490 -5.18 -4.47 3.87
CA THR A 490 -3.79 -4.88 4.14
C THR A 490 -3.44 -6.28 3.62
N PRO A 491 -2.32 -6.45 2.87
CA PRO A 491 -1.86 -7.74 2.40
C PRO A 491 -1.22 -8.60 3.52
N HIS A 492 -2.02 -9.07 4.47
CA HIS A 492 -1.56 -9.83 5.65
C HIS A 492 -0.85 -11.15 5.30
N HIS A 493 -1.14 -11.75 4.14
CA HIS A 493 -0.44 -12.90 3.57
C HIS A 493 0.38 -12.54 2.31
N GLY A 494 0.60 -11.24 2.08
CA GLY A 494 1.25 -10.66 0.90
C GLY A 494 0.28 -10.46 -0.27
N SER A 495 0.82 -10.08 -1.44
CA SER A 495 0.07 -10.03 -2.70
C SER A 495 0.61 -11.05 -3.72
N PRO A 496 -0.29 -11.80 -4.41
CA PRO A 496 0.08 -12.64 -5.55
C PRO A 496 0.65 -11.83 -6.73
N LEU A 497 0.27 -10.55 -6.89
CA LEU A 497 0.75 -9.71 -7.99
C LEU A 497 2.22 -9.32 -7.80
N VAL A 498 2.60 -8.88 -6.58
CA VAL A 498 4.01 -8.64 -6.22
C VAL A 498 4.83 -9.91 -6.50
N THR A 499 4.35 -11.06 -6.04
CA THR A 499 4.97 -12.38 -6.27
C THR A 499 5.15 -12.70 -7.76
N MET A 500 4.16 -12.36 -8.59
CA MET A 500 4.22 -12.50 -10.05
C MET A 500 5.26 -11.56 -10.69
N GLY A 501 5.46 -10.36 -10.15
CA GLY A 501 6.56 -9.46 -10.55
C GLY A 501 7.95 -10.07 -10.31
N TYR A 502 8.18 -10.68 -9.14
CA TYR A 502 9.41 -11.44 -8.88
C TYR A 502 9.52 -12.68 -9.78
N LEU A 503 8.41 -13.33 -10.12
CA LEU A 503 8.43 -14.42 -11.10
C LEU A 503 8.93 -13.93 -12.47
N PHE A 504 8.47 -12.78 -12.99
CA PHE A 504 8.99 -12.31 -14.28
C PHE A 504 10.48 -11.93 -14.23
N ARG A 505 10.96 -11.40 -13.09
CA ARG A 505 12.41 -11.21 -12.83
C ARG A 505 13.21 -12.52 -12.86
N GLY A 506 12.58 -13.67 -12.62
CA GLY A 506 13.19 -15.01 -12.70
C GLY A 506 13.14 -15.69 -14.07
N ALA A 507 12.60 -15.05 -15.11
CA ALA A 507 12.49 -15.58 -16.49
C ALA A 507 11.69 -16.89 -16.65
N TYR A 508 10.76 -17.21 -15.74
CA TYR A 508 9.91 -18.39 -15.92
C TYR A 508 8.93 -18.17 -17.07
N VAL A 509 8.94 -19.07 -18.07
CA VAL A 509 8.07 -18.96 -19.25
C VAL A 509 6.68 -19.53 -18.95
N VAL A 510 5.66 -18.85 -19.48
CA VAL A 510 4.25 -19.23 -19.40
C VAL A 510 3.98 -20.53 -20.17
N ASN A 511 3.24 -21.45 -19.57
CA ASN A 511 2.77 -22.66 -20.22
C ASN A 511 1.45 -22.38 -20.98
N ALA A 512 1.56 -22.09 -22.29
CA ALA A 512 0.45 -21.75 -23.16
C ALA A 512 -0.69 -22.79 -23.15
N GLY A 513 -0.35 -24.08 -23.14
CA GLY A 513 -1.33 -25.18 -23.06
C GLY A 513 -2.13 -25.15 -21.76
N ARG A 514 -1.47 -24.82 -20.64
CA ARG A 514 -2.09 -24.70 -19.32
C ARG A 514 -2.94 -23.45 -19.15
N LEU A 515 -2.57 -22.30 -19.72
CA LEU A 515 -3.45 -21.12 -19.71
C LEU A 515 -4.77 -21.34 -20.46
N ARG A 516 -4.74 -22.09 -21.56
CA ARG A 516 -5.97 -22.54 -22.26
C ARG A 516 -6.79 -23.51 -21.42
N GLU A 517 -6.14 -24.46 -20.71
CA GLU A 517 -6.82 -25.36 -19.76
C GLU A 517 -7.38 -24.62 -18.53
N ALA A 518 -6.76 -23.53 -18.12
CA ALA A 518 -7.22 -22.64 -17.04
C ALA A 518 -8.25 -21.57 -17.51
N HIS A 519 -8.68 -21.62 -18.77
CA HIS A 519 -9.69 -20.74 -19.38
C HIS A 519 -9.36 -19.23 -19.36
N TRP A 520 -8.08 -18.85 -19.28
CA TRP A 520 -7.65 -17.45 -19.50
C TRP A 520 -8.01 -16.95 -20.90
N PHE A 521 -7.93 -17.87 -21.88
CA PHE A 521 -8.38 -17.64 -23.25
C PHE A 521 -9.61 -18.51 -23.53
N PRO A 522 -10.59 -18.01 -24.32
CA PRO A 522 -11.72 -18.82 -24.75
C PRO A 522 -11.28 -20.14 -25.40
N SER A 523 -12.02 -21.22 -25.17
CA SER A 523 -11.63 -22.58 -25.58
C SER A 523 -11.55 -22.83 -27.10
N TRP A 524 -11.87 -21.82 -27.92
CA TRP A 524 -11.69 -21.82 -29.37
C TRP A 524 -10.34 -21.21 -29.83
N VAL A 525 -9.62 -20.50 -28.95
CA VAL A 525 -8.25 -20.05 -29.21
C VAL A 525 -7.32 -21.26 -29.12
N SER A 526 -6.52 -21.54 -30.16
CA SER A 526 -5.62 -22.69 -30.11
C SER A 526 -4.43 -22.43 -29.17
N GLU A 527 -3.76 -23.48 -28.72
CA GLU A 527 -2.57 -23.36 -27.87
C GLU A 527 -1.39 -22.73 -28.61
N THR A 528 -1.34 -22.85 -29.94
CA THR A 528 -0.42 -22.08 -30.79
C THR A 528 -0.80 -20.60 -30.79
N ASP A 529 -2.09 -20.26 -30.92
CA ASP A 529 -2.54 -18.86 -30.91
C ASP A 529 -2.34 -18.21 -29.53
N VAL A 530 -2.57 -18.95 -28.44
CA VAL A 530 -2.21 -18.54 -27.08
C VAL A 530 -0.69 -18.34 -26.98
N SER A 531 0.13 -19.29 -27.42
CA SER A 531 1.60 -19.15 -27.40
C SER A 531 2.08 -17.94 -28.20
N ASN A 532 1.42 -17.61 -29.31
CA ASN A 532 1.70 -16.43 -30.12
C ASN A 532 1.28 -15.15 -29.39
N LEU A 533 0.06 -15.09 -28.83
CA LEU A 533 -0.43 -13.97 -28.02
C LEU A 533 0.43 -13.68 -26.78
N LEU A 534 0.95 -14.73 -26.14
CA LEU A 534 1.91 -14.61 -25.04
C LEU A 534 3.26 -14.04 -25.52
N GLY A 535 3.70 -14.41 -26.72
CA GLY A 535 4.87 -13.84 -27.40
C GLY A 535 4.61 -12.53 -28.15
N THR A 536 3.41 -11.95 -28.04
CA THR A 536 3.06 -10.65 -28.65
C THR A 536 2.14 -9.84 -27.73
N ARG A 537 2.75 -8.93 -26.97
CA ARG A 537 2.11 -7.82 -26.22
C ARG A 537 1.43 -8.12 -24.89
N LEU A 538 0.68 -9.21 -24.65
CA LEU A 538 -0.09 -9.30 -23.39
C LEU A 538 0.79 -9.41 -22.13
N PHE A 539 1.80 -10.29 -22.16
CA PHE A 539 2.78 -10.38 -21.06
C PHE A 539 3.88 -9.32 -21.18
N GLN A 540 4.09 -8.77 -22.37
CA GLN A 540 4.92 -7.58 -22.58
C GLN A 540 4.34 -6.40 -21.79
N TRP A 541 3.03 -6.13 -21.89
CA TRP A 541 2.35 -5.06 -21.19
C TRP A 541 2.48 -5.18 -19.67
N ILE A 542 2.32 -6.38 -19.09
CA ILE A 542 2.53 -6.60 -17.63
C ILE A 542 4.01 -6.38 -17.21
N LEU A 543 4.96 -6.45 -18.15
CA LEU A 543 6.39 -6.14 -17.95
C LEU A 543 6.76 -4.68 -18.26
N ASP A 544 6.01 -4.04 -19.17
CA ASP A 544 6.21 -2.68 -19.68
C ASP A 544 5.49 -1.65 -18.79
N GLN A 545 4.42 -2.04 -18.07
CA GLN A 545 3.77 -1.29 -16.98
C GLN A 545 4.62 -1.19 -15.69
N GLY A 546 5.96 -1.20 -15.80
CA GLY A 546 6.90 -1.02 -14.69
C GLY A 546 6.82 -2.12 -13.62
N VAL A 547 7.71 -3.12 -13.65
CA VAL A 547 7.79 -4.08 -12.52
C VAL A 547 8.41 -3.37 -11.31
N GLN A 548 7.56 -3.03 -10.32
CA GLN A 548 7.88 -2.27 -9.10
C GLN A 548 9.29 -2.53 -8.53
N LEU A 549 10.05 -1.47 -8.21
CA LEU A 549 11.46 -1.57 -7.83
C LEU A 549 11.71 -2.62 -6.74
N ASP A 550 12.75 -3.44 -6.91
CA ASP A 550 13.12 -4.49 -5.96
C ASP A 550 13.79 -3.85 -4.73
N THR A 551 13.02 -3.68 -3.65
CA THR A 551 13.42 -3.00 -2.42
C THR A 551 12.97 -3.80 -1.19
N PRO A 552 13.57 -3.61 0.00
CA PRO A 552 13.15 -4.31 1.22
C PRO A 552 11.65 -4.23 1.53
N GLY A 553 10.98 -3.10 1.27
CA GLY A 553 9.52 -2.96 1.39
C GLY A 553 8.76 -3.88 0.42
N THR A 554 9.11 -3.87 -0.87
CA THR A 554 8.43 -4.71 -1.88
C THR A 554 8.76 -6.20 -1.73
N ARG A 555 9.95 -6.52 -1.21
CA ARG A 555 10.34 -7.88 -0.77
C ARG A 555 9.46 -8.38 0.38
N ASP A 556 9.02 -7.51 1.28
CA ASP A 556 8.11 -7.83 2.38
C ASP A 556 6.64 -8.02 1.95
N LEU A 557 6.25 -7.54 0.76
CA LEU A 557 4.89 -7.71 0.20
C LEU A 557 4.68 -9.00 -0.60
N ARG A 558 5.73 -9.79 -0.83
CA ARG A 558 5.64 -11.12 -1.48
C ARG A 558 4.80 -12.11 -0.67
N TRP A 559 4.16 -13.05 -1.37
CA TRP A 559 3.18 -13.98 -0.80
C TRP A 559 3.79 -14.98 0.19
N ASP A 560 3.16 -15.20 1.33
CA ASP A 560 3.67 -16.07 2.41
C ASP A 560 3.40 -17.57 2.20
N ASN A 561 2.66 -17.89 1.12
CA ASN A 561 2.23 -19.24 0.71
C ASN A 561 1.18 -19.92 1.60
N TYR A 562 0.49 -19.17 2.46
CA TYR A 562 -0.61 -19.69 3.30
C TYR A 562 -1.78 -20.31 2.51
N ARG A 563 -2.05 -19.80 1.31
CA ARG A 563 -2.73 -20.54 0.24
C ARG A 563 -1.74 -20.76 -0.90
N SER A 564 -1.59 -22.00 -1.35
CA SER A 564 -0.71 -22.28 -2.50
C SER A 564 -1.19 -21.54 -3.74
N LEU A 565 -0.24 -20.89 -4.41
CA LEU A 565 -0.46 -20.33 -5.75
C LEU A 565 -0.39 -21.44 -6.82
N ARG A 566 -0.75 -21.11 -8.06
CA ARG A 566 -0.73 -22.00 -9.23
C ARG A 566 0.52 -21.82 -10.10
N LEU A 567 1.60 -21.26 -9.57
CA LEU A 567 2.76 -20.91 -10.39
C LEU A 567 3.37 -22.16 -11.04
N ASP A 568 3.35 -23.31 -10.35
CA ASP A 568 3.75 -24.63 -10.86
C ASP A 568 2.80 -25.26 -11.92
N GLU A 569 1.62 -24.66 -12.13
CA GLU A 569 0.66 -25.05 -13.17
C GLU A 569 0.65 -24.05 -14.34
N ILE A 570 0.91 -22.77 -14.07
CA ILE A 570 0.87 -21.67 -15.05
C ILE A 570 2.22 -21.50 -15.76
N PHE A 571 3.33 -21.69 -15.06
CA PHE A 571 4.69 -21.46 -15.56
C PHE A 571 5.49 -22.77 -15.60
N SER A 572 6.51 -22.83 -16.45
CA SER A 572 7.26 -24.06 -16.70
C SER A 572 8.63 -24.10 -15.99
N GLU A 573 8.79 -25.04 -15.06
CA GLU A 573 10.11 -25.39 -14.51
C GLU A 573 11.12 -25.85 -15.57
N ASP A 574 10.67 -26.30 -16.75
CA ASP A 574 11.58 -26.71 -17.83
C ASP A 574 12.28 -25.51 -18.50
N THR A 575 11.82 -24.28 -18.24
CA THR A 575 12.44 -23.03 -18.73
C THR A 575 13.44 -22.42 -17.74
N LYS A 576 13.99 -23.27 -16.87
CA LYS A 576 15.02 -22.97 -15.88
C LYS A 576 16.31 -22.41 -16.50
N VAL A 577 16.41 -21.09 -16.53
CA VAL A 577 17.68 -20.33 -16.41
C VAL A 577 18.55 -20.90 -15.28
N LEU A 578 17.89 -21.34 -14.22
CA LEU A 578 18.50 -21.62 -12.93
C LEU A 578 18.94 -23.09 -12.79
N ALA A 579 18.50 -23.99 -13.68
CA ALA A 579 19.11 -25.31 -13.85
C ALA A 579 20.52 -25.22 -14.46
N MET A 580 20.86 -24.10 -15.11
CA MET A 580 22.19 -23.85 -15.65
C MET A 580 23.19 -23.49 -14.54
N LEU A 581 22.69 -22.97 -13.40
CA LEU A 581 23.49 -22.66 -12.21
C LEU A 581 23.50 -23.82 -11.21
N ASP A 582 22.33 -24.28 -10.77
CA ASP A 582 22.18 -25.45 -9.90
C ASP A 582 20.78 -26.08 -10.05
N PRO A 583 20.66 -27.27 -10.69
CA PRO A 583 19.40 -28.02 -10.79
C PRO A 583 18.74 -28.42 -9.46
N ALA A 584 19.47 -28.36 -8.34
CA ALA A 584 18.96 -28.68 -7.01
C ALA A 584 18.59 -27.43 -6.17
N ASN A 585 18.78 -26.22 -6.70
CA ASN A 585 18.55 -24.98 -5.95
C ASN A 585 17.05 -24.69 -5.75
N VAL A 586 16.59 -24.87 -4.50
CA VAL A 586 15.20 -24.62 -4.09
C VAL A 586 14.85 -23.15 -3.89
N PHE A 587 15.79 -22.21 -3.95
CA PHE A 587 15.53 -20.76 -3.78
C PHE A 587 14.53 -20.23 -4.83
N TYR A 588 14.50 -20.86 -6.00
CA TYR A 588 13.66 -20.51 -7.15
C TYR A 588 12.55 -21.54 -7.45
N ASP A 589 12.19 -22.38 -6.47
CA ASP A 589 11.11 -23.37 -6.57
C ASP A 589 9.73 -22.68 -6.75
N LEU A 590 8.95 -23.10 -7.76
CA LEU A 590 7.64 -22.50 -8.12
C LEU A 590 6.50 -22.76 -7.10
N ARG A 591 6.78 -23.47 -5.99
CA ARG A 591 5.82 -23.76 -4.91
C ARG A 591 6.25 -23.21 -3.56
N GLN A 592 7.54 -23.01 -3.32
CA GLN A 592 8.07 -22.63 -1.99
C GLN A 592 9.41 -21.87 -2.01
N GLY A 593 9.92 -21.49 -3.18
CA GLY A 593 11.22 -20.83 -3.30
C GLY A 593 11.25 -19.43 -2.69
N ALA A 594 12.25 -19.15 -1.84
CA ALA A 594 12.39 -17.89 -1.10
C ALA A 594 12.68 -16.65 -1.97
N PHE A 595 12.91 -16.81 -3.28
CA PHE A 595 12.87 -15.72 -4.26
C PHE A 595 11.45 -15.21 -4.51
N LEU A 596 10.49 -16.13 -4.61
CA LEU A 596 9.09 -15.82 -4.90
C LEU A 596 8.27 -15.63 -3.62
N TYR A 597 8.46 -16.51 -2.64
CA TYR A 597 7.65 -16.57 -1.43
C TYR A 597 8.35 -15.99 -0.20
N ASN A 598 7.56 -15.42 0.71
CA ASN A 598 8.07 -14.74 1.88
C ASN A 598 7.98 -15.59 3.16
N GLY A 599 9.10 -16.22 3.52
CA GLY A 599 9.22 -16.96 4.78
C GLY A 599 9.14 -16.07 6.03
N ASN A 600 9.56 -14.81 5.95
CA ASN A 600 9.54 -13.88 7.08
C ASN A 600 8.10 -13.43 7.39
N LEU A 601 7.29 -13.14 6.37
CA LEU A 601 5.85 -12.83 6.54
C LEU A 601 5.12 -14.00 7.19
N ARG A 602 5.41 -15.22 6.73
CA ARG A 602 4.86 -16.42 7.33
C ARG A 602 5.27 -16.58 8.80
N GLN A 603 6.54 -16.32 9.13
CA GLN A 603 7.01 -16.36 10.52
C GLN A 603 6.38 -15.26 11.39
N MET A 604 6.18 -14.06 10.85
CA MET A 604 5.45 -12.97 11.52
C MET A 604 4.00 -13.41 11.82
N ASN A 605 3.31 -13.98 10.83
CA ASN A 605 1.95 -14.52 10.98
C ASN A 605 1.87 -15.71 11.98
N GLU A 606 2.85 -16.61 11.99
CA GLU A 606 2.93 -17.75 12.92
C GLU A 606 3.42 -17.36 14.33
N SER A 607 3.87 -16.11 14.55
CA SER A 607 4.36 -15.60 15.85
C SER A 607 3.68 -14.32 16.33
N ASP A 608 2.52 -13.98 15.76
CA ASP A 608 1.71 -12.83 16.17
C ASP A 608 1.10 -13.08 17.57
N PRO A 609 1.38 -12.24 18.59
CA PRO A 609 0.92 -12.47 19.95
C PRO A 609 -0.59 -12.26 20.12
N TYR A 610 -1.25 -11.59 19.16
CA TYR A 610 -2.70 -11.36 19.16
C TYR A 610 -3.45 -12.31 18.22
N HIS A 611 -2.77 -13.38 17.74
CA HIS A 611 -3.38 -14.44 16.93
C HIS A 611 -4.60 -15.05 17.62
N GLY A 612 -5.74 -15.02 16.94
CA GLY A 612 -7.02 -15.49 17.48
C GLY A 612 -7.72 -14.55 18.47
N GLU A 613 -7.11 -13.42 18.88
CA GLU A 613 -7.75 -12.45 19.76
C GLU A 613 -8.76 -11.56 19.04
N SER A 614 -9.75 -11.04 19.79
CA SER A 614 -10.71 -10.06 19.27
C SER A 614 -10.12 -8.66 19.04
N LYS A 615 -8.83 -8.43 19.36
CA LYS A 615 -8.13 -7.14 19.21
C LYS A 615 -7.91 -6.72 17.76
N TYR A 616 -8.03 -7.63 16.81
CA TYR A 616 -7.85 -7.35 15.39
C TYR A 616 -9.19 -7.23 14.67
N THR A 617 -9.27 -6.28 13.74
CA THR A 617 -10.40 -6.16 12.81
C THR A 617 -9.89 -5.86 11.41
N PHE A 618 -10.20 -6.76 10.48
CA PHE A 618 -9.78 -6.67 9.09
C PHE A 618 -10.94 -6.18 8.23
N ILE A 619 -10.84 -4.95 7.72
CA ILE A 619 -11.80 -4.36 6.78
C ILE A 619 -11.35 -4.71 5.37
N TYR A 620 -12.27 -5.30 4.59
CA TYR A 620 -12.01 -5.73 3.22
C TYR A 620 -13.18 -5.36 2.28
N GLY A 621 -12.84 -5.11 1.02
CA GLY A 621 -13.76 -4.88 -0.10
C GLY A 621 -13.62 -6.00 -1.13
N THR A 622 -14.45 -6.00 -2.16
CA THR A 622 -14.32 -6.94 -3.29
C THR A 622 -14.81 -6.26 -4.57
N THR A 623 -13.90 -5.86 -5.46
CA THR A 623 -14.27 -5.04 -6.62
C THR A 623 -14.86 -5.86 -7.78
N GLY A 624 -15.91 -5.30 -8.38
CA GLY A 624 -16.47 -5.71 -9.66
C GLY A 624 -15.70 -5.18 -10.88
N LYS A 625 -14.82 -4.18 -10.71
CA LYS A 625 -14.00 -3.60 -11.79
C LYS A 625 -13.05 -4.65 -12.35
N ARG A 626 -13.19 -5.01 -13.63
CA ARG A 626 -12.41 -6.08 -14.29
C ARG A 626 -12.21 -5.80 -15.78
N LEU A 627 -11.19 -6.41 -16.36
CA LEU A 627 -10.97 -6.39 -17.81
C LEU A 627 -12.07 -7.20 -18.53
N PRO A 628 -12.59 -6.76 -19.69
CA PRO A 628 -12.22 -5.55 -20.43
C PRO A 628 -13.06 -4.30 -20.04
N ASP A 629 -13.94 -4.41 -19.05
CA ASP A 629 -14.96 -3.38 -18.73
C ASP A 629 -14.38 -2.16 -17.98
N SER A 630 -13.16 -2.27 -17.42
CA SER A 630 -12.29 -1.16 -17.03
C SER A 630 -10.83 -1.49 -17.40
N SER A 631 -10.05 -0.44 -17.73
CA SER A 631 -8.61 -0.49 -18.04
C SER A 631 -7.71 -0.01 -16.89
N GLU A 632 -8.27 0.31 -15.72
CA GLU A 632 -7.53 0.72 -14.52
C GLU A 632 -6.62 -0.42 -14.00
N GLN A 633 -5.47 -0.12 -13.39
CA GLN A 633 -4.55 -1.13 -12.84
C GLN A 633 -5.27 -2.08 -11.85
N THR A 634 -6.15 -1.53 -11.03
CA THR A 634 -7.02 -2.24 -10.09
C THR A 634 -7.91 -3.29 -10.77
N ALA A 635 -8.40 -3.01 -11.99
CA ALA A 635 -9.17 -3.95 -12.80
C ALA A 635 -8.31 -5.08 -13.39
N VAL A 636 -7.02 -4.83 -13.65
CA VAL A 636 -6.04 -5.86 -14.04
C VAL A 636 -5.86 -6.84 -12.89
N GLY A 637 -5.52 -6.33 -11.71
CA GLY A 637 -5.29 -7.17 -10.54
C GLY A 637 -6.54 -7.93 -10.08
N ALA A 638 -7.72 -7.30 -10.11
CA ALA A 638 -9.01 -7.96 -9.86
C ALA A 638 -9.34 -9.07 -10.87
N THR A 639 -8.77 -9.00 -12.08
CA THR A 639 -8.86 -10.05 -13.09
C THR A 639 -7.83 -11.17 -12.85
N LEU A 640 -6.59 -10.83 -12.50
CA LEU A 640 -5.47 -11.79 -12.41
C LEU A 640 -5.38 -12.54 -11.07
N ILE A 641 -5.63 -11.87 -9.94
CA ILE A 641 -5.51 -12.46 -8.58
C ILE A 641 -6.30 -13.76 -8.42
N PRO A 642 -7.57 -13.89 -8.87
CA PRO A 642 -8.32 -15.14 -8.79
C PRO A 642 -7.60 -16.32 -9.48
N PHE A 643 -6.94 -16.10 -10.61
CA PHE A 643 -6.28 -17.18 -11.35
C PHE A 643 -4.96 -17.64 -10.73
N LEU A 644 -4.29 -16.78 -9.95
CA LEU A 644 -3.02 -17.10 -9.31
C LEU A 644 -3.18 -18.07 -8.12
N LEU A 645 -4.37 -18.16 -7.51
CA LEU A 645 -4.66 -19.01 -6.35
C LEU A 645 -5.13 -20.42 -6.75
N LYS A 646 -4.69 -21.47 -6.03
CA LYS A 646 -4.94 -22.88 -6.43
C LYS A 646 -6.38 -23.37 -6.24
N ASN A 647 -7.17 -22.69 -5.41
CA ASN A 647 -8.60 -22.95 -5.20
C ASN A 647 -9.32 -21.60 -4.92
N PRO A 648 -9.50 -20.72 -5.92
CA PRO A 648 -9.96 -19.35 -5.68
C PRO A 648 -11.42 -19.28 -5.22
N ASP A 649 -12.24 -20.22 -5.71
CA ASP A 649 -13.66 -20.38 -5.34
C ASP A 649 -13.87 -20.98 -3.93
N ARG A 650 -12.79 -21.30 -3.20
CA ARG A 650 -12.88 -21.74 -1.81
C ARG A 650 -13.41 -20.59 -0.97
N VAL A 651 -14.61 -20.74 -0.40
CA VAL A 651 -15.09 -19.84 0.67
C VAL A 651 -14.08 -19.87 1.82
N ALA A 652 -13.62 -18.69 2.26
CA ALA A 652 -12.43 -18.56 3.09
C ALA A 652 -12.53 -19.22 4.48
N GLY A 653 -13.75 -19.41 4.99
CA GLY A 653 -14.06 -20.11 6.24
C GLY A 653 -15.34 -19.57 6.88
N ASP A 654 -15.67 -20.04 8.08
CA ASP A 654 -16.94 -19.75 8.77
C ASP A 654 -17.15 -18.26 9.15
N PHE A 655 -16.14 -17.41 8.93
CA PHE A 655 -16.15 -15.97 9.25
C PHE A 655 -16.33 -15.07 8.02
N VAL A 656 -16.05 -15.58 6.81
CA VAL A 656 -15.95 -14.77 5.58
C VAL A 656 -16.79 -15.42 4.49
N GLY A 657 -17.93 -14.80 4.16
CA GLY A 657 -18.87 -15.27 3.13
C GLY A 657 -18.40 -15.13 1.68
N HIS A 658 -17.13 -14.81 1.48
CA HIS A 658 -16.50 -14.54 0.18
C HIS A 658 -15.43 -15.61 -0.13
N ALA A 659 -15.13 -15.77 -1.42
CA ALA A 659 -14.16 -16.75 -1.89
C ALA A 659 -12.72 -16.20 -1.74
N ASP A 660 -11.77 -17.08 -1.35
CA ASP A 660 -10.35 -16.78 -1.09
C ASP A 660 -9.71 -15.90 -2.20
N GLY A 661 -10.12 -16.10 -3.46
CA GLY A 661 -9.59 -15.41 -4.63
C GLY A 661 -10.35 -14.19 -5.15
N LEU A 662 -11.46 -13.76 -4.53
CA LEU A 662 -11.98 -12.40 -4.76
C LEU A 662 -10.97 -11.38 -4.22
N SER A 663 -10.98 -10.15 -4.75
CA SER A 663 -9.99 -9.11 -4.39
C SER A 663 -10.57 -7.71 -4.50
N ASP A 664 -9.91 -6.75 -3.86
CA ASP A 664 -10.11 -5.31 -4.04
C ASP A 664 -9.36 -4.77 -5.27
N GLY A 665 -8.59 -5.62 -5.95
CA GLY A 665 -7.74 -5.29 -7.09
C GLY A 665 -6.24 -5.44 -6.79
N ALA A 666 -5.79 -5.14 -5.58
CA ALA A 666 -4.38 -5.30 -5.18
C ALA A 666 -4.16 -6.58 -4.35
N VAL A 667 -5.17 -7.00 -3.57
CA VAL A 667 -5.05 -8.00 -2.51
C VAL A 667 -6.24 -8.99 -2.52
N PRO A 668 -6.00 -10.32 -2.46
CA PRO A 668 -7.07 -11.32 -2.34
C PRO A 668 -7.73 -11.33 -0.96
N VAL A 669 -8.99 -11.73 -0.86
CA VAL A 669 -9.77 -11.95 0.38
C VAL A 669 -8.99 -12.82 1.36
N ALA A 670 -8.33 -13.87 0.87
CA ALA A 670 -7.46 -14.74 1.67
C ALA A 670 -6.36 -13.98 2.45
N SER A 671 -5.96 -12.79 1.97
CA SER A 671 -4.94 -11.93 2.55
C SER A 671 -5.57 -10.74 3.30
N MET A 672 -6.41 -9.92 2.66
CA MET A 672 -6.98 -8.72 3.29
C MET A 672 -7.97 -8.99 4.43
N ALA A 673 -8.63 -10.15 4.44
CA ALA A 673 -9.47 -10.57 5.58
C ALA A 673 -8.70 -11.36 6.66
N GLY A 674 -7.35 -11.37 6.61
CA GLY A 674 -6.48 -12.01 7.60
C GLY A 674 -6.83 -13.47 7.89
N VAL A 675 -7.13 -14.24 6.84
CA VAL A 675 -7.85 -15.52 6.95
C VAL A 675 -7.00 -16.55 7.69
N GLY A 676 -7.32 -16.82 8.95
CA GLY A 676 -6.54 -17.75 9.79
C GLY A 676 -5.51 -17.08 10.71
N LEU A 677 -5.46 -15.74 10.73
CA LEU A 677 -4.87 -14.95 11.83
C LEU A 677 -5.86 -14.78 12.99
N GLY A 678 -7.16 -14.78 12.69
CA GLY A 678 -8.22 -14.54 13.68
C GLY A 678 -8.45 -13.05 13.98
N GLY A 679 -9.52 -12.76 14.72
CA GLY A 679 -10.08 -11.41 14.86
C GLY A 679 -11.43 -11.27 14.16
N ALA A 680 -11.96 -10.05 14.13
CA ALA A 680 -13.18 -9.71 13.41
C ALA A 680 -12.88 -9.37 11.93
N THR A 681 -13.85 -9.59 11.04
CA THR A 681 -13.73 -9.25 9.61
C THR A 681 -14.97 -8.49 9.14
N ILE A 682 -14.79 -7.34 8.50
CA ILE A 682 -15.89 -6.48 8.02
C ILE A 682 -15.77 -6.33 6.51
N HIS A 683 -16.83 -6.70 5.78
CA HIS A 683 -16.95 -6.41 4.35
C HIS A 683 -17.59 -5.05 4.14
N VAL A 684 -16.95 -4.15 3.38
CA VAL A 684 -17.49 -2.82 3.05
C VAL A 684 -18.19 -2.75 1.69
N GLY A 685 -18.11 -3.80 0.87
CA GLY A 685 -18.90 -3.95 -0.36
C GLY A 685 -18.08 -4.06 -1.65
N ASP A 686 -18.63 -3.51 -2.73
CA ASP A 686 -17.98 -3.36 -4.03
C ASP A 686 -17.07 -2.12 -4.00
N VAL A 687 -15.87 -2.34 -3.46
CA VAL A 687 -14.88 -1.32 -3.07
C VAL A 687 -13.52 -1.81 -3.53
N ASP A 688 -12.78 -0.97 -4.25
CA ASP A 688 -11.40 -1.22 -4.66
C ASP A 688 -10.34 -0.75 -3.64
N HIS A 689 -9.05 -0.98 -3.92
CA HIS A 689 -7.96 -0.75 -2.96
C HIS A 689 -7.78 0.72 -2.53
N GLU A 690 -8.10 1.71 -3.37
CA GLU A 690 -7.97 3.13 -2.99
C GLU A 690 -9.34 3.75 -2.66
N GLU A 691 -10.42 3.14 -3.14
CA GLU A 691 -11.79 3.46 -2.72
C GLU A 691 -12.03 3.28 -1.21
N TYR A 692 -11.21 2.51 -0.47
CA TYR A 692 -11.30 2.41 1.00
C TYR A 692 -11.24 3.76 1.72
N TYR A 693 -10.53 4.76 1.17
CA TYR A 693 -10.49 6.12 1.71
C TYR A 693 -11.12 7.16 0.77
N GLY A 694 -11.26 6.83 -0.51
CA GLY A 694 -11.90 7.68 -1.52
C GLY A 694 -13.32 8.15 -1.12
N ALA A 695 -13.73 9.30 -1.67
CA ALA A 695 -14.92 10.02 -1.23
C ALA A 695 -16.26 9.24 -1.28
N ALA A 696 -16.34 8.17 -2.07
CA ALA A 696 -17.53 7.32 -2.19
C ALA A 696 -17.72 6.37 -0.99
N TYR A 697 -16.65 5.69 -0.54
CA TYR A 697 -16.74 4.62 0.46
C TYR A 697 -15.96 4.89 1.75
N GLY A 698 -15.01 5.84 1.76
CA GLY A 698 -14.20 6.16 2.94
C GLY A 698 -15.00 6.51 4.20
N ARG A 699 -16.20 7.09 4.05
CA ARG A 699 -17.09 7.31 5.20
C ARG A 699 -17.63 6.00 5.79
N ALA A 700 -17.89 4.98 4.97
CA ALA A 700 -18.33 3.66 5.45
C ALA A 700 -17.16 2.92 6.14
N THR A 701 -15.96 2.97 5.56
CA THR A 701 -14.73 2.43 6.14
C THR A 701 -14.41 3.06 7.50
N ALA A 702 -14.55 4.38 7.62
CA ALA A 702 -14.36 5.11 8.88
C ALA A 702 -15.42 4.74 9.95
N MET A 703 -16.70 4.62 9.56
CA MET A 703 -17.75 4.19 10.51
C MET A 703 -17.55 2.75 10.99
N ALA A 704 -17.15 1.83 10.11
CA ALA A 704 -16.75 0.48 10.50
C ALA A 704 -15.55 0.48 11.46
N THR A 705 -14.58 1.38 11.23
CA THR A 705 -13.39 1.56 12.09
C THR A 705 -13.76 2.05 13.49
N PHE A 706 -14.58 3.09 13.62
CA PHE A 706 -15.00 3.60 14.94
C PHE A 706 -15.88 2.60 15.70
N THR A 707 -16.71 1.84 14.97
CA THR A 707 -17.50 0.74 15.53
C THR A 707 -16.60 -0.37 16.08
N ALA A 708 -15.52 -0.71 15.39
CA ALA A 708 -14.55 -1.72 15.84
C ALA A 708 -13.68 -1.25 17.02
N TRP A 709 -13.32 0.04 17.07
CA TRP A 709 -12.65 0.63 18.23
C TRP A 709 -13.56 0.74 19.46
N GLY A 710 -14.87 0.92 19.26
CA GLY A 710 -15.83 1.20 20.33
C GLY A 710 -15.68 2.64 20.87
N ILE A 711 -15.40 3.61 20.00
CA ILE A 711 -15.06 4.98 20.43
C ILE A 711 -16.25 5.75 21.06
N GLY A 712 -17.47 5.25 20.85
CA GLY A 712 -18.70 5.70 21.53
C GLY A 712 -19.10 4.88 22.76
N GLU A 713 -18.23 4.01 23.29
CA GLU A 713 -18.43 3.32 24.57
C GLU A 713 -17.97 4.21 25.76
N ALA A 714 -18.52 3.98 26.95
CA ALA A 714 -18.24 4.79 28.15
C ALA A 714 -16.74 4.91 28.48
N ARG A 715 -15.95 3.86 28.22
CA ARG A 715 -14.48 3.86 28.45
C ARG A 715 -13.72 4.88 27.61
N CYS A 716 -14.36 5.47 26.62
CA CYS A 716 -13.84 6.50 25.73
C CYS A 716 -14.35 7.90 26.08
N GLU A 717 -15.17 8.05 27.13
CA GLU A 717 -15.64 9.34 27.65
C GLU A 717 -14.46 10.24 28.05
N CYS A 718 -14.65 11.54 27.85
CA CYS A 718 -13.68 12.54 28.28
C CYS A 718 -13.71 12.68 29.81
N PRO A 719 -12.57 13.01 30.45
CA PRO A 719 -12.57 13.37 31.85
C PRO A 719 -13.33 14.68 32.06
N GLU A 720 -13.98 14.84 33.20
CA GLU A 720 -14.73 16.04 33.58
C GLU A 720 -14.38 16.45 35.02
N VAL A 721 -14.43 17.75 35.35
CA VAL A 721 -14.38 18.22 36.75
C VAL A 721 -15.77 18.71 37.15
N LEU A 722 -16.49 17.86 37.89
CA LEU A 722 -17.88 18.09 38.28
C LEU A 722 -17.96 18.63 39.70
N ILE A 723 -18.30 19.90 39.86
CA ILE A 723 -18.59 20.50 41.18
C ILE A 723 -19.94 19.96 41.69
N GLU A 724 -19.97 19.36 42.87
CA GLU A 724 -21.25 19.06 43.54
C GLU A 724 -21.93 20.38 43.91
N ARG A 725 -23.13 20.61 43.39
CA ARG A 725 -23.86 21.86 43.64
C ARG A 725 -24.07 22.07 45.15
N PRO A 726 -23.50 23.13 45.76
CA PRO A 726 -23.83 23.49 47.13
C PRO A 726 -25.32 23.79 47.23
N ALA A 727 -25.95 23.46 48.35
CA ALA A 727 -27.41 23.57 48.50
C ALA A 727 -27.95 25.01 48.36
N ASP A 728 -27.11 26.03 48.57
CA ASP A 728 -27.43 27.46 48.50
C ASP A 728 -26.20 28.31 48.08
N SER A 729 -25.54 28.04 46.93
CA SER A 729 -24.38 28.85 46.48
C SER A 729 -24.70 30.32 46.15
N SER A 730 -25.98 30.67 46.06
CA SER A 730 -26.49 32.03 45.86
C SER A 730 -26.65 32.84 47.16
N VAL A 731 -26.17 32.33 48.31
CA VAL A 731 -26.40 32.94 49.64
C VAL A 731 -25.13 32.91 50.53
N VAL A 732 -23.93 32.85 49.92
CA VAL A 732 -22.66 32.81 50.66
C VAL A 732 -22.10 34.24 50.80
N GLU A 733 -22.25 34.82 51.99
CA GLU A 733 -21.80 36.18 52.30
C GLU A 733 -20.27 36.30 52.35
N ALA A 734 -19.75 37.51 52.10
CA ALA A 734 -18.33 37.79 52.18
C ALA A 734 -17.77 37.49 53.58
N GLY A 735 -16.79 36.58 53.63
CA GLY A 735 -16.18 36.09 54.86
C GLY A 735 -16.80 34.82 55.45
N ASP A 736 -17.89 34.27 54.90
CA ASP A 736 -18.40 32.96 55.34
C ASP A 736 -17.55 31.77 54.85
N ALA A 737 -17.88 30.56 55.32
CA ALA A 737 -17.18 29.33 54.92
C ALA A 737 -17.79 28.74 53.65
N LEU A 738 -17.01 28.72 52.57
CA LEU A 738 -17.35 28.05 51.32
C LEU A 738 -16.77 26.63 51.36
N GLU A 739 -17.64 25.65 51.61
CA GLU A 739 -17.32 24.23 51.46
C GLU A 739 -17.41 23.85 49.97
N ILE A 740 -16.32 23.33 49.42
CA ILE A 740 -16.21 22.88 48.04
C ILE A 740 -16.08 21.35 48.04
N VAL A 741 -16.96 20.69 47.28
CA VAL A 741 -16.85 19.28 46.91
C VAL A 741 -16.95 19.21 45.39
N ALA A 742 -16.00 18.54 44.75
CA ALA A 742 -15.99 18.30 43.32
C ALA A 742 -15.43 16.90 43.01
N TRP A 743 -15.62 16.44 41.78
CA TRP A 743 -15.16 15.14 41.31
C TRP A 743 -14.41 15.28 40.00
N TYR A 744 -13.16 14.83 39.94
CA TYR A 744 -12.51 14.47 38.69
C TYR A 744 -13.06 13.12 38.24
N ALA A 745 -13.99 13.16 37.29
CA ALA A 745 -14.68 12.01 36.73
C ALA A 745 -13.88 11.39 35.58
N LEU A 746 -13.85 10.05 35.55
CA LEU A 746 -13.28 9.21 34.48
C LEU A 746 -13.93 7.83 34.58
N ASP A 747 -14.10 7.08 33.48
CA ASP A 747 -14.70 5.73 33.54
C ASP A 747 -13.83 4.80 34.42
N PRO A 748 -14.40 4.18 35.49
CA PRO A 748 -13.73 3.16 36.29
C PRO A 748 -13.20 1.94 35.51
N ALA A 749 -13.66 1.71 34.28
CA ALA A 749 -13.14 0.70 33.37
C ALA A 749 -11.83 1.12 32.67
N LEU A 750 -11.54 2.43 32.63
CA LEU A 750 -10.23 2.97 32.23
C LEU A 750 -9.32 3.16 33.45
N ASP A 751 -9.84 3.71 34.55
CA ASP A 751 -9.10 3.83 35.82
C ASP A 751 -10.05 3.85 37.04
N PRO A 752 -9.99 2.84 37.94
CA PRO A 752 -10.84 2.80 39.13
C PRO A 752 -10.36 3.71 40.28
N GLU A 753 -9.19 4.34 40.17
CA GLU A 753 -8.63 5.25 41.17
C GLU A 753 -8.10 6.56 40.53
N PRO A 754 -8.95 7.30 39.77
CA PRO A 754 -8.50 8.37 38.87
C PRO A 754 -7.91 9.58 39.60
N GLY A 755 -8.26 9.80 40.87
CA GLY A 755 -7.61 10.81 41.71
C GLY A 755 -6.12 10.59 41.92
N ARG A 756 -5.59 9.38 41.62
CA ARG A 756 -4.14 9.13 41.56
C ARG A 756 -3.44 9.80 40.39
N ARG A 757 -4.15 10.26 39.35
CA ARG A 757 -3.58 11.00 38.22
C ARG A 757 -3.23 12.45 38.58
N ILE A 758 -3.95 13.01 39.54
CA ILE A 758 -3.84 14.40 39.98
C ILE A 758 -2.53 14.59 40.77
N GLU A 759 -1.79 15.66 40.46
CA GLU A 759 -0.66 16.16 41.24
C GLU A 759 -1.13 17.17 42.31
N GLY A 760 -2.05 18.07 41.94
CA GLY A 760 -2.74 18.96 42.86
C GLY A 760 -4.01 19.53 42.24
N ALA A 761 -5.03 19.77 43.06
CA ALA A 761 -6.28 20.41 42.66
C ALA A 761 -6.47 21.75 43.37
N GLU A 762 -7.08 22.71 42.69
CA GLU A 762 -7.15 24.11 43.11
C GLU A 762 -8.54 24.69 42.84
N ALA A 763 -8.98 25.63 43.67
CA ALA A 763 -10.24 26.35 43.50
C ALA A 763 -9.99 27.86 43.32
N PHE A 764 -10.73 28.50 42.42
CA PHE A 764 -10.70 29.94 42.19
C PHE A 764 -12.06 30.47 41.75
N LEU A 765 -12.25 31.79 41.91
CA LEU A 765 -13.46 32.52 41.54
C LEU A 765 -13.14 33.43 40.35
N GLU A 766 -13.73 33.18 39.20
CA GLU A 766 -13.59 34.03 38.02
C GLU A 766 -14.60 35.17 38.02
N ILE A 767 -14.11 36.39 37.79
CA ILE A 767 -14.93 37.61 37.70
C ILE A 767 -15.22 37.90 36.22
N LEU A 768 -16.45 37.58 35.79
CA LEU A 768 -16.83 37.72 34.39
C LEU A 768 -16.74 39.18 33.91
N GLY A 769 -16.21 39.35 32.70
CA GLY A 769 -15.98 40.68 32.10
C GLY A 769 -14.76 41.45 32.63
N GLN A 770 -14.12 41.03 33.72
CA GLN A 770 -12.89 41.68 34.23
C GLN A 770 -11.60 40.90 33.90
N GLY A 771 -11.69 39.61 33.58
CA GLY A 771 -10.53 38.80 33.16
C GLY A 771 -9.54 38.53 34.30
N GLY A 772 -10.04 38.45 35.54
CA GLY A 772 -9.28 38.11 36.73
C GLY A 772 -9.93 36.95 37.48
N ALA A 773 -9.08 36.09 38.07
CA ALA A 773 -9.48 34.99 38.93
C ALA A 773 -8.90 35.18 40.34
N GLU A 774 -9.73 35.05 41.38
CA GLU A 774 -9.27 35.07 42.77
C GLU A 774 -9.06 33.65 43.29
N TYR A 775 -7.85 33.36 43.75
CA TYR A 775 -7.43 32.04 44.23
C TYR A 775 -7.93 31.77 45.65
N LEU A 776 -8.73 30.71 45.83
CA LEU A 776 -9.25 30.29 47.14
C LEU A 776 -8.26 29.38 47.88
N GLY A 777 -7.66 28.43 47.18
CA GLY A 777 -6.70 27.48 47.77
C GLY A 777 -6.64 26.12 47.08
N THR A 778 -5.78 25.25 47.63
CA THR A 778 -5.62 23.85 47.23
C THR A 778 -6.68 22.95 47.86
N LEU A 779 -7.21 22.00 47.08
CA LEU A 779 -8.16 20.97 47.52
C LEU A 779 -7.42 19.69 47.95
N ASP A 780 -7.93 19.02 48.99
CA ASP A 780 -7.55 17.65 49.35
C ASP A 780 -8.14 16.67 48.33
N VAL A 781 -7.31 15.76 47.81
CA VAL A 781 -7.65 14.82 46.73
C VAL A 781 -7.75 13.38 47.27
N SER A 782 -8.91 12.74 47.09
CA SER A 782 -9.10 11.31 47.40
C SER A 782 -8.71 10.42 46.21
N ALA A 783 -8.33 9.17 46.47
CA ALA A 783 -7.96 8.22 45.43
C ALA A 783 -9.07 7.97 44.39
N ARG A 784 -10.33 8.31 44.70
CA ARG A 784 -11.48 8.17 43.78
C ARG A 784 -11.73 9.37 42.87
N GLY A 785 -10.91 10.43 42.96
CA GLY A 785 -11.11 11.67 42.21
C GLY A 785 -11.97 12.71 42.94
N GLU A 786 -12.39 12.43 44.17
CA GLU A 786 -13.08 13.40 45.05
C GLU A 786 -12.11 14.51 45.46
N LEU A 787 -12.51 15.77 45.28
CA LEU A 787 -11.73 16.99 45.53
C LEU A 787 -12.48 17.80 46.59
N THR A 788 -11.85 18.12 47.71
CA THR A 788 -12.54 18.74 48.86
C THR A 788 -11.75 19.87 49.50
N GLY A 789 -12.45 20.91 49.99
CA GLY A 789 -11.81 21.98 50.75
C GLY A 789 -12.80 22.97 51.35
N SER A 790 -12.36 23.68 52.39
CA SER A 790 -13.14 24.67 53.13
C SER A 790 -12.37 25.99 53.13
N PHE A 791 -12.92 27.01 52.47
CA PHE A 791 -12.27 28.30 52.26
C PHE A 791 -13.10 29.45 52.82
N ARG A 792 -12.51 30.64 52.94
CA ARG A 792 -13.27 31.86 53.23
C ARG A 792 -13.72 32.48 51.92
N MET A 793 -15.01 32.77 51.80
CA MET A 793 -15.54 33.55 50.68
C MET A 793 -14.91 34.96 50.70
N PRO A 794 -14.24 35.42 49.62
CA PRO A 794 -13.67 36.75 49.55
C PRO A 794 -14.75 37.82 49.28
N ASP A 795 -14.36 39.09 49.35
CA ASP A 795 -15.21 40.23 48.96
C ASP A 795 -15.00 40.52 47.46
N LEU A 796 -15.77 39.81 46.62
CA LEU A 796 -15.67 39.84 45.16
C LEU A 796 -16.20 41.14 44.53
N GLY A 797 -16.94 41.96 45.29
CA GLY A 797 -17.64 43.14 44.78
C GLY A 797 -18.78 42.85 43.79
N GLU A 798 -19.29 43.91 43.17
CA GLU A 798 -20.35 43.85 42.14
C GLU A 798 -19.85 43.12 40.88
N GLY A 799 -20.48 41.99 40.55
CA GLY A 799 -20.13 41.21 39.37
C GLY A 799 -20.90 39.89 39.26
N GLU A 800 -20.74 39.24 38.11
CA GLU A 800 -21.16 37.86 37.87
C GLU A 800 -19.94 36.95 38.08
N HIS A 801 -20.04 36.01 39.05
CA HIS A 801 -18.89 35.26 39.57
C HIS A 801 -19.09 33.75 39.44
N LEU A 802 -18.07 33.06 38.92
CA LEU A 802 -18.06 31.59 38.73
C LEU A 802 -17.00 30.95 39.63
N LEU A 803 -17.40 29.98 40.44
CA LEU A 803 -16.46 29.05 41.09
C LEU A 803 -15.98 28.02 40.06
N VAL A 804 -14.67 27.99 39.83
CA VAL A 804 -13.99 27.01 38.98
C VAL A 804 -13.06 26.16 39.85
N VAL A 805 -13.02 24.86 39.56
CA VAL A 805 -12.04 23.92 40.12
C VAL A 805 -11.14 23.41 38.99
N ARG A 806 -9.82 23.54 39.16
CA ARG A 806 -8.80 22.98 38.27
C ARG A 806 -8.14 21.77 38.90
N ALA A 807 -8.07 20.67 38.15
CA ALA A 807 -7.24 19.51 38.48
C ALA A 807 -5.98 19.53 37.60
N ASN A 808 -4.80 19.67 38.22
CA ASN A 808 -3.51 19.56 37.53
C ASN A 808 -3.00 18.11 37.62
N LEU A 809 -2.65 17.49 36.50
CA LEU A 809 -2.30 16.08 36.40
C LEU A 809 -0.77 15.86 36.28
N LYS A 810 -0.31 14.68 36.74
CA LYS A 810 1.13 14.31 36.83
C LYS A 810 1.86 14.14 35.48
N ASP A 811 1.14 14.16 34.37
CA ASP A 811 1.71 14.20 33.03
C ASP A 811 1.90 15.64 32.54
N GLY A 812 1.51 16.64 33.32
CA GLY A 812 1.56 18.06 32.97
C GLY A 812 0.33 18.57 32.20
N THR A 813 -0.75 17.78 32.09
CA THR A 813 -2.05 18.27 31.62
C THR A 813 -2.87 18.88 32.76
N HIS A 814 -3.90 19.65 32.45
CA HIS A 814 -4.86 20.18 33.43
C HIS A 814 -6.28 20.23 32.86
N LEU A 815 -7.27 20.17 33.75
CA LEU A 815 -8.68 20.21 33.41
C LEU A 815 -9.43 21.11 34.38
N GLU A 816 -10.43 21.82 33.86
CA GLU A 816 -11.26 22.76 34.61
C GLU A 816 -12.74 22.35 34.54
N SER A 817 -13.51 22.79 35.54
CA SER A 817 -14.97 22.68 35.53
C SER A 817 -15.62 23.80 34.73
N ASP A 818 -16.79 23.56 34.12
CA ASP A 818 -17.66 24.55 33.42
C ASP A 818 -18.03 25.82 34.23
N GLY A 819 -17.65 25.90 35.49
CA GLY A 819 -18.00 26.97 36.42
C GLY A 819 -19.34 26.71 37.12
N ASN A 820 -19.41 27.04 38.41
CA ASN A 820 -20.66 27.03 39.16
C ASN A 820 -20.94 28.43 39.73
N TRP A 821 -22.16 28.92 39.53
CA TRP A 821 -22.56 30.27 39.91
C TRP A 821 -22.53 30.49 41.43
N VAL A 822 -21.84 31.54 41.87
CA VAL A 822 -21.79 31.97 43.28
C VAL A 822 -22.35 33.40 43.38
N GLY A 823 -23.33 33.57 44.26
CA GLY A 823 -24.03 34.85 44.39
C GLY A 823 -23.33 35.80 45.35
N ALA A 824 -22.69 36.84 44.82
CA ALA A 824 -22.61 38.11 45.54
C ALA A 824 -24.03 38.72 45.60
N GLY A 825 -24.47 39.15 46.78
CA GLY A 825 -25.90 39.26 47.08
C GLY A 825 -26.67 40.43 46.46
N GLU A 826 -27.09 40.32 45.20
CA GLU A 826 -28.32 40.97 44.73
C GLU A 826 -29.04 40.16 43.62
N TRP A 827 -30.37 40.35 43.48
CA TRP A 827 -31.21 39.49 42.64
C TRP A 827 -31.14 39.88 41.15
N VAL A 828 -30.27 39.22 40.39
CA VAL A 828 -30.41 39.15 38.92
C VAL A 828 -31.63 38.29 38.59
N ILE A 829 -32.81 38.91 38.51
CA ILE A 829 -34.01 38.27 37.97
C ILE A 829 -33.74 37.97 36.49
N PRO A 830 -33.76 36.69 36.05
CA PRO A 830 -33.55 36.38 34.64
C PRO A 830 -34.67 37.01 33.82
N ILE A 831 -34.32 37.96 32.95
CA ILE A 831 -35.28 38.67 32.07
C ILE A 831 -35.69 37.72 30.94
N ILE A 832 -36.59 36.80 31.27
CA ILE A 832 -37.29 35.95 30.31
C ILE A 832 -38.31 36.85 29.60
N CYS A 833 -38.12 37.09 28.30
CA CYS A 833 -39.11 37.79 27.49
C CYS A 833 -40.45 36.99 27.57
N PRO A 834 -41.65 37.62 27.53
CA PRO A 834 -42.92 36.96 27.89
C PRO A 834 -43.35 35.74 27.05
N ASP A 835 -42.63 35.44 25.97
CA ASP A 835 -42.76 34.27 25.10
C ASP A 835 -41.81 33.10 25.47
N GLY A 836 -40.98 33.25 26.50
CA GLY A 836 -40.14 32.20 27.08
C GLY A 836 -38.69 32.15 26.57
N ARG A 837 -38.24 33.12 25.77
CA ARG A 837 -36.88 33.15 25.21
C ARG A 837 -35.92 34.09 25.99
N PRO A 838 -34.60 33.82 25.96
CA PRO A 838 -33.60 34.75 26.48
C PRO A 838 -33.54 36.04 25.61
N PRO A 839 -33.05 37.17 26.17
CA PRO A 839 -32.87 38.41 25.41
C PRO A 839 -31.87 38.23 24.26
N GLY A 840 -32.22 38.79 23.08
CA GLY A 840 -31.31 38.88 21.93
C GLY A 840 -30.83 40.32 21.67
N PRO A 841 -29.98 40.55 20.66
CA PRO A 841 -29.42 41.87 20.35
C PRO A 841 -30.46 42.98 20.09
N ASP A 842 -31.67 42.61 19.65
CA ASP A 842 -32.77 43.53 19.39
C ASP A 842 -33.54 43.96 20.67
N GLY A 843 -33.23 43.36 21.83
CA GLY A 843 -33.77 43.71 23.14
C GLY A 843 -35.15 43.11 23.49
N CYS A 844 -35.44 43.09 24.80
CA CYS A 844 -36.81 43.01 25.33
C CYS A 844 -37.23 44.44 25.71
N ASP A 845 -38.19 45.01 24.99
CA ASP A 845 -38.51 46.45 25.08
C ASP A 845 -39.40 46.77 26.30
N TYR A 846 -38.79 47.27 27.38
CA TYR A 846 -39.46 47.60 28.65
C TYR A 846 -39.73 49.11 28.79
N SER A 847 -41.01 49.48 28.78
CA SER A 847 -41.44 50.81 29.22
C SER A 847 -41.49 50.90 30.75
N TRP A 848 -40.80 51.91 31.30
CA TRP A 848 -40.65 52.15 32.73
C TRP A 848 -42.00 52.23 33.49
N ILE A 849 -42.06 51.58 34.65
CA ILE A 849 -43.01 51.88 35.74
C ILE A 849 -42.16 52.19 36.98
N PRO A 850 -42.21 53.41 37.56
CA PRO A 850 -41.52 53.72 38.81
C PRO A 850 -42.13 52.97 40.00
N GLU A 851 -41.32 52.67 41.02
CA GLU A 851 -41.72 51.96 42.24
C GLU A 851 -42.89 52.63 42.98
N GLY A 852 -43.87 51.85 43.45
CA GLY A 852 -44.90 52.38 44.36
C GLY A 852 -46.29 51.72 44.43
N ASP A 853 -46.45 50.43 44.17
CA ASP A 853 -47.63 49.62 44.56
C ASP A 853 -47.27 48.11 44.59
#